data_AF-A0A1M6IDD8-F1
#
_entry.id   AF-A0A1M6IDD8-F1
#
_cell.length_a   1.000
_cell.length_b   1.000
_cell.length_c   1.000
_cell.angle_alpha   90.00
_cell.angle_beta   90.00
_cell.angle_gamma   90.00
#
_symmetry.space_group_name_H-M   'P 1'
#
loop_
_entity.id
_entity.type
_entity.pdbx_description
1 polymer ?
#
loop_
_entity_poly.entity_id
_entity_poly.type
_entity_poly.pdbx_seq_one_letter_code
_entity_poly.pdbx_strand_id
1 'polypeptide(L)'
;MKTMTRNIFLLTGTVLVLGLAACSDSNSTETVEIVEAPDTPADSTENTPSDSASDTSSTSASDWEAGVAVTYRGHISAGHYKVGTEVVVRELDSALKQTGTVYKTNILDDQGTFTIEDAKFESPMVSVEVSGSMMSVCNEWDYPKSSSFTILDLRITNALNTSSFTDMQTIRAKFLMEKGMSFKEARAQAAKELKEILLMEELQEDFESMNFADSNENNYYLLAAEVLFTPLGSLNEGDKPYSGAFTKDTIVLSSLYTMWNWAYREATDRDCFKLSEYSKKWGYQVKLKKAKDFLDSLWKVKLNLGTCDSDNRGKYKESACSPIYGNKQFFRCDSTGWAHEEICSNVDFATFLNEAPADPTQLLKSENCKDTYYFYKNDEWHKAQQVDVGLKSACVDKNIGEVRFSGKMCYQCERSGWLELTKDECEAKRATCTKDGEVFTGESSPTTKFVCEGDTARQFTVRETALDKPCTKASPKDTIKMGYTLFVCDAGSWKFTSGDSAANALIDERDGKVYRTTGIGNQRWMAQNLDFGDSAAYPNLKGNIFSTNSDPILQLESPGTLYNWNAAMNVATDSGWRAPSDSEKVHGICPEGYHIPSMAEWDTLFVFAQKYKVSNTVGASLRGKSHWNYDPFDKNYNNDDFNLSLDGTGVVGKDNRYSANEGIAYLWTTESDTSGFSFKYMTLKDAEMTNIKYSSPKVKAAIRCVKD
;
A
#
# COMPACT_ATOMS: atom_id res chain seq x y z
N MET A 1 24.13 53.91 78.07
CA MET A 1 23.27 54.96 77.46
C MET A 1 22.41 54.27 76.38
N LYS A 2 21.09 54.14 76.64
CA LYS A 2 19.96 53.79 75.72
C LYS A 2 19.96 52.40 75.01
N THR A 3 19.14 51.43 75.49
CA THR A 3 17.83 50.89 74.96
C THR A 3 17.92 50.01 73.69
N MET A 4 17.60 48.70 73.76
CA MET A 4 16.32 48.01 73.38
C MET A 4 15.94 48.23 71.88
N THR A 5 15.62 47.28 70.97
CA THR A 5 14.99 45.93 71.01
C THR A 5 15.09 45.27 69.59
N ARG A 6 15.08 43.92 69.51
CA ARG A 6 14.62 42.99 68.41
C ARG A 6 14.95 43.25 66.92
N ASN A 7 15.53 42.23 66.26
CA ASN A 7 15.15 41.74 64.91
C ASN A 7 15.70 40.30 64.71
N ILE A 8 14.81 39.29 64.68
CA ILE A 8 14.47 38.44 63.51
C ILE A 8 15.65 37.60 63.00
N PHE A 9 15.71 36.35 63.44
CA PHE A 9 16.44 35.27 62.77
C PHE A 9 15.59 34.80 61.58
N LEU A 10 16.04 35.08 60.36
CA LEU A 10 15.57 34.42 59.15
C LEU A 10 16.31 33.07 59.06
N LEU A 11 15.57 31.97 59.25
CA LEU A 11 16.01 30.64 58.82
C LEU A 11 16.04 30.62 57.29
N THR A 12 17.23 30.56 56.71
CA THR A 12 17.41 30.05 55.35
C THR A 12 17.31 28.52 55.41
N GLY A 13 16.10 28.01 55.19
CA GLY A 13 15.90 26.58 54.95
C GLY A 13 16.41 26.24 53.55
N THR A 14 17.59 25.66 53.47
CA THR A 14 18.04 24.88 52.31
C THR A 14 17.09 23.70 52.17
N VAL A 15 16.17 23.78 51.20
CA VAL A 15 15.41 22.61 50.75
C VAL A 15 16.44 21.67 50.12
N LEU A 16 16.71 20.57 50.82
CA LEU A 16 17.42 19.43 50.28
C LEU A 16 16.52 18.87 49.16
N VAL A 17 16.79 19.26 47.92
CA VAL A 17 16.19 18.64 46.73
C VAL A 17 16.78 17.23 46.66
N LEU A 18 16.15 16.28 47.34
CA LEU A 18 16.32 14.86 47.03
C LEU A 18 16.00 14.70 45.54
N GLY A 19 16.93 14.12 44.80
CA GLY A 19 16.91 14.07 43.34
C GLY A 19 15.69 13.35 42.80
N LEU A 20 14.64 14.11 42.50
CA LEU A 20 13.49 13.66 41.72
C LEU A 20 13.98 13.51 40.27
N ALA A 21 14.43 12.31 39.92
CA ALA A 21 15.01 12.06 38.61
C ALA A 21 13.94 12.22 37.50
N ALA A 22 14.29 12.99 36.47
CA ALA A 22 13.63 12.94 35.16
C ALA A 22 13.68 11.50 34.61
N CYS A 23 13.03 11.22 33.47
CA CYS A 23 13.16 9.91 32.80
C CYS A 23 14.56 9.66 32.20
N SER A 24 15.64 9.81 32.96
CA SER A 24 16.93 9.25 32.58
C SER A 24 16.93 7.78 32.99
N ASP A 25 16.55 6.89 32.07
CA ASP A 25 16.88 5.47 32.20
C ASP A 25 18.42 5.40 32.08
N SER A 26 19.13 5.52 33.21
CA SER A 26 20.59 5.56 33.24
C SER A 26 21.13 4.23 32.72
N ASN A 27 21.67 4.25 31.51
CA ASN A 27 22.36 3.12 30.89
C ASN A 27 23.79 2.99 31.45
N SER A 28 23.95 3.06 32.78
CA SER A 28 25.22 2.86 33.47
C SER A 28 25.17 1.55 34.23
N THR A 29 25.90 0.57 33.71
CA THR A 29 26.36 -0.61 34.45
C THR A 29 27.23 -0.16 35.63
N GLU A 30 26.63 0.12 36.77
CA GLU A 30 27.31 0.07 38.06
C GLU A 30 26.56 -0.93 38.94
N THR A 31 27.26 -2.01 39.26
CA THR A 31 26.83 -3.03 40.20
C THR A 31 26.66 -2.41 41.58
N VAL A 32 25.42 -2.32 42.05
CA VAL A 32 25.15 -2.02 43.47
C VAL A 32 25.33 -3.33 44.24
N GLU A 33 26.38 -3.40 45.06
CA GLU A 33 26.59 -4.45 46.03
C GLU A 33 25.46 -4.46 47.07
N ILE A 34 24.88 -5.64 47.30
CA ILE A 34 23.92 -5.88 48.36
C ILE A 34 24.69 -5.82 49.68
N VAL A 35 24.43 -4.80 50.49
CA VAL A 35 24.91 -4.74 51.88
C VAL A 35 24.01 -5.66 52.72
N GLU A 36 24.54 -6.84 53.08
CA GLU A 36 23.96 -7.67 54.12
C GLU A 36 24.05 -6.94 55.47
N ALA A 37 22.91 -6.79 56.16
CA ALA A 37 22.87 -6.39 57.55
C ALA A 37 23.07 -7.63 58.45
N PRO A 38 23.78 -7.52 59.59
CA PRO A 38 24.22 -8.69 60.36
C PRO A 38 23.13 -9.23 61.28
N ASP A 39 23.08 -10.56 61.35
CA ASP A 39 22.35 -11.34 62.36
C ASP A 39 22.81 -11.03 63.78
N THR A 40 21.86 -10.95 64.73
CA THR A 40 22.03 -11.50 66.09
C THR A 40 20.67 -11.71 66.78
N PRO A 41 20.58 -12.65 67.74
CA PRO A 41 19.39 -13.47 67.97
C PRO A 41 18.47 -13.01 69.10
N ALA A 42 17.27 -13.59 69.09
CA ALA A 42 16.19 -13.46 70.05
C ALA A 42 16.54 -13.88 71.49
N ASP A 43 15.95 -13.19 72.48
CA ASP A 43 15.46 -13.77 73.73
C ASP A 43 14.35 -12.88 74.34
N SER A 44 13.71 -13.39 75.39
CA SER A 44 12.26 -13.50 75.58
C SER A 44 11.65 -12.73 76.77
N THR A 45 10.31 -12.77 76.87
CA THR A 45 9.41 -12.48 78.03
C THR A 45 9.18 -11.00 78.41
N GLU A 46 8.01 -10.48 78.82
CA GLU A 46 6.89 -10.90 79.69
C GLU A 46 5.54 -10.20 79.33
N ASN A 47 4.45 -10.68 79.93
CA ASN A 47 3.03 -10.41 79.70
C ASN A 47 2.39 -9.25 80.53
N THR A 48 1.51 -8.45 79.89
CA THR A 48 0.20 -7.82 80.35
C THR A 48 0.11 -6.80 81.53
N PRO A 49 -1.00 -6.02 81.70
CA PRO A 49 -1.74 -5.11 80.78
C PRO A 49 -2.21 -3.77 81.45
N SER A 50 -2.68 -2.75 80.69
CA SER A 50 -3.91 -1.94 80.96
C SER A 50 -3.95 -0.53 80.29
N ASP A 51 -5.07 -0.28 79.61
CA ASP A 51 -5.88 0.95 79.46
C ASP A 51 -5.25 2.29 79.02
N SER A 52 -5.61 2.76 77.81
CA SER A 52 -6.80 3.60 77.57
C SER A 52 -6.72 4.31 76.21
N ALA A 53 -7.88 4.39 75.56
CA ALA A 53 -8.09 4.65 74.15
C ALA A 53 -7.89 6.10 73.69
N SER A 54 -7.36 6.24 72.46
CA SER A 54 -7.68 7.32 71.52
C SER A 54 -7.64 6.74 70.11
N ASP A 55 -8.82 6.56 69.49
CA ASP A 55 -8.98 6.06 68.13
C ASP A 55 -8.43 7.06 67.11
N THR A 56 -7.22 6.77 66.65
CA THR A 56 -6.70 7.15 65.34
C THR A 56 -6.78 5.91 64.46
N SER A 57 -7.41 6.02 63.29
CA SER A 57 -7.57 4.94 62.31
C SER A 57 -6.22 4.50 61.75
N SER A 58 -5.54 3.63 62.50
CA SER A 58 -4.58 2.67 61.96
C SER A 58 -5.35 1.51 61.34
N THR A 59 -4.95 1.09 60.15
CA THR A 59 -5.35 -0.14 59.49
C THR A 59 -5.21 -1.34 60.45
N SER A 60 -6.30 -1.74 61.08
CA SER A 60 -6.38 -3.05 61.72
C SER A 60 -6.37 -4.09 60.60
N ALA A 61 -5.40 -5.00 60.62
CA ALA A 61 -5.44 -6.21 59.81
C ALA A 61 -6.86 -6.80 59.87
N SER A 62 -7.43 -7.14 58.71
CA SER A 62 -8.73 -7.78 58.70
C SER A 62 -8.64 -9.08 59.50
N ASP A 63 -9.65 -9.32 60.35
CA ASP A 63 -9.86 -10.59 61.07
C ASP A 63 -10.32 -11.67 60.08
N TRP A 64 -9.55 -11.88 59.01
CA TRP A 64 -9.87 -12.84 57.98
C TRP A 64 -9.64 -14.26 58.49
N GLU A 65 -10.66 -15.10 58.29
CA GLU A 65 -10.64 -16.52 58.63
C GLU A 65 -11.19 -17.34 57.46
N ALA A 66 -10.55 -18.47 57.18
CA ALA A 66 -10.96 -19.37 56.10
C ALA A 66 -12.38 -19.94 56.33
N GLY A 67 -13.22 -19.93 55.29
CA GLY A 67 -14.57 -20.51 55.30
C GLY A 67 -15.64 -19.71 56.06
N VAL A 68 -15.27 -18.58 56.69
CA VAL A 68 -16.20 -17.70 57.41
C VAL A 68 -16.96 -16.83 56.42
N ALA A 69 -18.27 -16.71 56.61
CA ALA A 69 -19.13 -15.85 55.79
C ALA A 69 -18.91 -14.38 56.15
N VAL A 70 -18.48 -13.58 55.18
CA VAL A 70 -18.25 -12.14 55.34
C VAL A 70 -18.95 -11.39 54.21
N THR A 71 -19.58 -10.26 54.54
CA THR A 71 -20.08 -9.33 53.53
C THR A 71 -18.97 -8.39 53.11
N TYR A 72 -18.53 -8.48 51.85
CA TYR A 72 -17.50 -7.62 51.30
C TYR A 72 -18.11 -6.47 50.50
N ARG A 73 -17.51 -5.29 50.62
CA ARG A 73 -17.84 -4.11 49.83
C ARG A 73 -16.60 -3.65 49.07
N GLY A 74 -16.80 -3.07 47.90
CA GLY A 74 -15.71 -2.52 47.10
C GLY A 74 -16.20 -1.45 46.13
N HIS A 75 -15.25 -0.71 45.59
CA HIS A 75 -15.45 0.29 44.56
C HIS A 75 -14.59 0.02 43.33
N ILE A 76 -15.19 0.09 42.14
CA ILE A 76 -14.47 0.12 40.87
C ILE A 76 -14.14 1.59 40.55
N SER A 77 -12.90 2.00 40.83
CA SER A 77 -12.34 3.34 40.57
C SER A 77 -11.29 3.34 39.46
N ALA A 78 -11.31 2.34 38.57
CA ALA A 78 -10.44 2.25 37.37
C ALA A 78 -11.19 2.84 36.16
N GLY A 79 -11.30 4.16 36.08
CA GLY A 79 -12.22 4.87 35.17
C GLY A 79 -13.69 4.78 35.61
N HIS A 80 -14.63 5.17 34.73
CA HIS A 80 -16.07 5.14 35.02
C HIS A 80 -16.79 4.03 34.23
N TYR A 81 -16.86 2.83 34.80
CA TYR A 81 -17.67 1.74 34.23
C TYR A 81 -19.17 2.03 34.39
N LYS A 82 -19.96 1.64 33.39
CA LYS A 82 -21.42 1.86 33.42
C LYS A 82 -22.05 1.09 34.59
N VAL A 83 -22.98 1.73 35.28
CA VAL A 83 -23.83 1.08 36.30
C VAL A 83 -24.47 -0.18 35.71
N GLY A 84 -24.47 -1.27 36.49
CA GLY A 84 -24.92 -2.59 36.05
C GLY A 84 -23.84 -3.45 35.39
N THR A 85 -22.63 -2.96 35.14
CA THR A 85 -21.51 -3.80 34.64
C THR A 85 -21.19 -4.92 35.65
N GLU A 86 -21.00 -6.15 35.17
CA GLU A 86 -20.69 -7.31 36.02
C GLU A 86 -19.29 -7.16 36.63
N VAL A 87 -19.20 -7.40 37.94
CA VAL A 87 -17.97 -7.54 38.70
C VAL A 87 -17.86 -9.00 39.12
N VAL A 88 -16.71 -9.61 38.84
CA VAL A 88 -16.42 -11.01 39.18
C VAL A 88 -15.31 -11.04 40.20
N VAL A 89 -15.57 -11.69 41.34
CA VAL A 89 -14.56 -11.92 42.38
C VAL A 89 -14.25 -13.40 42.44
N ARG A 90 -12.98 -13.76 42.21
CA ARG A 90 -12.54 -15.16 42.19
C ARG A 90 -11.57 -15.42 43.32
N GLU A 91 -11.73 -16.57 43.95
CA GLU A 91 -10.72 -17.07 44.87
C GLU A 91 -9.52 -17.62 44.11
N LEU A 92 -8.33 -17.29 44.61
CA LEU A 92 -7.04 -17.75 44.12
C LEU A 92 -6.30 -18.54 45.19
N ASP A 93 -5.44 -19.48 44.80
CA ASP A 93 -4.49 -20.12 45.71
C ASP A 93 -3.25 -19.25 45.95
N SER A 94 -2.31 -19.75 46.76
CA SER A 94 -1.05 -19.05 47.04
C SER A 94 -0.13 -18.90 45.82
N ALA A 95 -0.37 -19.65 44.74
CA ALA A 95 0.30 -19.53 43.45
C ALA A 95 -0.50 -18.67 42.45
N LEU A 96 -1.52 -17.94 42.94
CA LEU A 96 -2.42 -17.09 42.18
C LEU A 96 -3.25 -17.81 41.10
N LYS A 97 -3.47 -19.12 41.26
CA LYS A 97 -4.35 -19.90 40.38
C LYS A 97 -5.75 -19.95 40.95
N GLN A 98 -6.76 -19.85 40.09
CA GLN A 98 -8.15 -19.93 40.52
C GLN A 98 -8.46 -21.30 41.16
N THR A 99 -9.02 -21.30 42.37
CA THR A 99 -9.37 -22.53 43.12
C THR A 99 -10.70 -23.14 42.67
N GLY A 100 -11.65 -22.30 42.23
CA GLY A 100 -12.99 -22.68 41.78
C GLY A 100 -14.12 -21.82 42.36
N THR A 101 -13.89 -21.14 43.49
CA THR A 101 -14.88 -20.25 44.12
C THR A 101 -14.99 -18.94 43.33
N VAL A 102 -16.22 -18.56 42.94
CA VAL A 102 -16.50 -17.36 42.14
C VAL A 102 -17.78 -16.69 42.63
N TYR A 103 -17.70 -15.40 42.89
CA TYR A 103 -18.85 -14.54 43.17
C TYR A 103 -19.03 -13.55 42.03
N LYS A 104 -20.28 -13.27 41.68
CA LYS A 104 -20.65 -12.30 40.64
C LYS A 104 -21.63 -11.30 41.22
N THR A 105 -21.41 -10.04 40.91
CA THR A 105 -22.26 -8.92 41.33
C THR A 105 -22.22 -7.85 40.24
N ASN A 106 -22.86 -6.71 40.46
CA ASN A 106 -22.90 -5.62 39.50
C ASN A 106 -22.53 -4.30 40.18
N ILE A 107 -22.00 -3.36 39.41
CA ILE A 107 -21.81 -1.97 39.86
C ILE A 107 -23.20 -1.35 40.14
N LEU A 108 -23.36 -0.80 41.33
CA LEU A 108 -24.63 -0.33 41.88
C LEU A 108 -24.87 1.16 41.64
N ASP A 109 -23.81 1.95 41.50
CA ASP A 109 -23.88 3.41 41.35
C ASP A 109 -22.70 3.99 40.55
N ASP A 110 -22.75 5.29 40.30
CA ASP A 110 -21.74 6.03 39.53
C ASP A 110 -20.38 6.15 40.26
N GLN A 111 -20.34 5.81 41.55
CA GLN A 111 -19.12 5.74 42.36
C GLN A 111 -18.47 4.34 42.31
N GLY A 112 -19.01 3.43 41.50
CA GLY A 112 -18.45 2.11 41.26
C GLY A 112 -18.72 1.10 42.37
N THR A 113 -19.66 1.38 43.29
CA THR A 113 -19.90 0.51 44.44
C THR A 113 -20.42 -0.86 44.02
N PHE A 114 -19.95 -1.91 44.68
CA PHE A 114 -20.53 -3.24 44.63
C PHE A 114 -20.48 -3.92 45.99
N THR A 115 -21.25 -4.99 46.16
CA THR A 115 -21.30 -5.77 47.41
C THR A 115 -21.46 -7.24 47.08
N ILE A 116 -20.84 -8.09 47.90
CA ILE A 116 -21.02 -9.54 47.90
C ILE A 116 -21.39 -9.94 49.31
N GLU A 117 -22.60 -10.47 49.48
CA GLU A 117 -23.13 -10.91 50.76
C GLU A 117 -22.70 -12.35 51.05
N ASP A 118 -22.45 -12.65 52.32
CA ASP A 118 -22.15 -13.99 52.84
C ASP A 118 -21.07 -14.76 52.06
N ALA A 119 -20.05 -14.05 51.55
CA ALA A 119 -18.97 -14.65 50.80
C ALA A 119 -18.07 -15.46 51.72
N LYS A 120 -17.78 -16.70 51.31
CA LYS A 120 -16.85 -17.61 51.97
C LYS A 120 -15.68 -17.89 51.06
N PHE A 121 -14.48 -17.67 51.59
CA PHE A 121 -13.21 -17.96 50.93
C PHE A 121 -12.37 -18.85 51.85
N GLU A 122 -11.88 -19.96 51.32
CA GLU A 122 -10.89 -20.86 51.93
C GLU A 122 -9.46 -20.31 51.80
N SER A 123 -9.21 -19.49 50.78
CA SER A 123 -7.95 -18.78 50.56
C SER A 123 -8.13 -17.26 50.74
N PRO A 124 -7.15 -16.56 51.33
CA PRO A 124 -7.24 -15.11 51.50
C PRO A 124 -6.97 -14.35 50.20
N MET A 125 -6.55 -15.03 49.13
CA MET A 125 -6.18 -14.41 47.88
C MET A 125 -7.41 -14.33 46.96
N VAL A 126 -7.75 -13.14 46.49
CA VAL A 126 -8.87 -12.96 45.56
C VAL A 126 -8.48 -12.08 44.37
N SER A 127 -9.00 -12.39 43.18
CA SER A 127 -9.04 -11.43 42.08
C SER A 127 -10.38 -10.69 42.07
N VAL A 128 -10.35 -9.40 41.76
CA VAL A 128 -11.51 -8.57 41.44
C VAL A 128 -11.39 -8.15 39.98
N GLU A 129 -12.40 -8.47 39.19
CA GLU A 129 -12.40 -8.35 37.75
C GLU A 129 -13.65 -7.60 37.29
N VAL A 130 -13.48 -6.61 36.44
CA VAL A 130 -14.58 -5.92 35.76
C VAL A 130 -14.25 -5.85 34.28
N SER A 131 -15.22 -6.17 33.43
CA SER A 131 -15.08 -6.04 31.98
C SER A 131 -16.35 -5.48 31.36
N GLY A 132 -16.21 -4.45 30.55
CA GLY A 132 -17.35 -3.80 29.91
C GLY A 132 -17.01 -2.43 29.33
N SER A 133 -18.05 -1.65 29.08
CA SER A 133 -17.90 -0.27 28.62
C SER A 133 -17.54 0.65 29.77
N MET A 134 -16.44 1.39 29.59
CA MET A 134 -15.91 2.35 30.54
C MET A 134 -15.78 3.72 29.87
N MET A 135 -16.33 4.74 30.50
CA MET A 135 -16.17 6.13 30.06
C MET A 135 -14.87 6.71 30.61
N SER A 136 -14.22 7.52 29.78
CA SER A 136 -13.08 8.35 30.18
C SER A 136 -13.51 9.33 31.29
N VAL A 137 -12.65 9.53 32.30
CA VAL A 137 -12.84 10.59 33.30
C VAL A 137 -12.56 11.98 32.72
N CYS A 138 -11.96 12.03 31.53
CA CYS A 138 -11.33 13.23 30.99
C CYS A 138 -12.06 13.87 29.81
N ASN A 139 -12.65 13.06 28.96
CA ASN A 139 -13.25 13.50 27.70
C ASN A 139 -14.45 12.61 27.35
N GLU A 140 -15.04 12.82 26.19
CA GLU A 140 -16.25 12.11 25.76
C GLU A 140 -15.96 10.74 25.15
N TRP A 141 -14.74 10.20 25.32
CA TRP A 141 -14.38 8.88 24.81
C TRP A 141 -15.03 7.75 25.63
N ASP A 142 -15.61 6.78 24.92
CA ASP A 142 -16.14 5.53 25.47
C ASP A 142 -15.22 4.38 25.04
N TYR A 143 -14.82 3.55 26.00
CA TYR A 143 -13.99 2.37 25.79
C TYR A 143 -14.88 1.14 25.94
N PRO A 144 -15.43 0.59 24.84
CA PRO A 144 -16.45 -0.45 24.91
C PRO A 144 -15.90 -1.81 25.39
N LYS A 145 -14.58 -1.99 25.41
CA LYS A 145 -13.88 -3.24 25.74
C LYS A 145 -12.78 -2.99 26.77
N SER A 146 -13.13 -2.36 27.88
CA SER A 146 -12.20 -2.16 28.99
C SER A 146 -12.28 -3.30 29.98
N SER A 147 -11.13 -3.60 30.59
CA SER A 147 -11.05 -4.52 31.72
C SER A 147 -10.11 -3.99 32.78
N SER A 148 -10.51 -4.10 34.04
CA SER A 148 -9.63 -3.93 35.19
C SER A 148 -9.53 -5.23 35.96
N PHE A 149 -8.32 -5.53 36.42
CA PHE A 149 -7.99 -6.76 37.13
C PHE A 149 -7.11 -6.39 38.33
N THR A 150 -7.46 -6.85 39.51
CA THR A 150 -6.65 -6.63 40.71
C THR A 150 -6.64 -7.87 41.57
N ILE A 151 -5.49 -8.20 42.16
CA ILE A 151 -5.40 -9.24 43.18
C ILE A 151 -5.26 -8.60 44.55
N LEU A 152 -6.10 -9.02 45.49
CA LEU A 152 -6.10 -8.54 46.87
C LEU A 152 -5.79 -9.68 47.82
N ASP A 153 -5.21 -9.33 48.97
CA ASP A 153 -5.02 -10.23 50.10
C ASP A 153 -5.99 -9.83 51.21
N LEU A 154 -6.98 -10.69 51.45
CA LEU A 154 -8.04 -10.45 52.41
C LEU A 154 -7.57 -10.43 53.87
N ARG A 155 -6.30 -10.75 54.17
CA ARG A 155 -5.68 -10.56 55.50
C ARG A 155 -5.17 -9.13 55.71
N ILE A 156 -5.04 -8.37 54.62
CA ILE A 156 -4.56 -6.99 54.61
C ILE A 156 -5.74 -6.03 54.52
N THR A 157 -6.73 -6.34 53.68
CA THR A 157 -7.90 -5.47 53.44
C THR A 157 -9.21 -6.26 53.43
N ASN A 158 -10.27 -5.65 53.94
CA ASN A 158 -11.65 -6.10 53.76
C ASN A 158 -12.41 -5.31 52.68
N ALA A 159 -11.77 -4.28 52.10
CA ALA A 159 -12.32 -3.47 51.01
C ALA A 159 -11.83 -4.02 49.67
N LEU A 160 -12.76 -4.42 48.81
CA LEU A 160 -12.48 -4.99 47.49
C LEU A 160 -12.31 -3.90 46.41
N ASN A 161 -11.61 -2.81 46.73
CA ASN A 161 -11.45 -1.70 45.79
C ASN A 161 -10.51 -2.07 44.64
N THR A 162 -10.84 -1.57 43.45
CA THR A 162 -10.05 -1.76 42.23
C THR A 162 -9.82 -0.40 41.57
N SER A 163 -8.58 -0.11 41.21
CA SER A 163 -8.16 1.13 40.55
C SER A 163 -7.01 0.87 39.57
N SER A 164 -6.61 1.89 38.80
CA SER A 164 -5.37 1.79 38.01
C SER A 164 -4.13 1.57 38.89
N PHE A 165 -4.11 2.05 40.14
CA PHE A 165 -3.02 1.75 41.07
C PHE A 165 -2.95 0.27 41.43
N THR A 166 -4.07 -0.31 41.85
CA THR A 166 -4.09 -1.71 42.29
C THR A 166 -3.85 -2.67 41.13
N ASP A 167 -4.26 -2.31 39.91
CA ASP A 167 -3.99 -3.03 38.67
C ASP A 167 -2.49 -3.03 38.32
N MET A 168 -1.83 -1.86 38.29
CA MET A 168 -0.39 -1.78 38.06
C MET A 168 0.42 -2.50 39.14
N GLN A 169 0.02 -2.33 40.41
CA GLN A 169 0.65 -3.00 41.53
C GLN A 169 0.50 -4.52 41.40
N THR A 170 -0.64 -5.00 40.87
CA THR A 170 -0.85 -6.44 40.58
C THR A 170 0.09 -6.93 39.48
N ILE A 171 0.21 -6.21 38.36
CA ILE A 171 1.12 -6.56 37.26
C ILE A 171 2.56 -6.65 37.77
N ARG A 172 3.00 -5.62 38.51
CA ARG A 172 4.36 -5.56 39.06
C ARG A 172 4.58 -6.65 40.10
N ALA A 173 3.63 -6.89 41.01
CA ALA A 173 3.75 -7.92 42.03
C ALA A 173 3.86 -9.32 41.44
N LYS A 174 3.12 -9.65 40.38
CA LYS A 174 3.26 -10.94 39.68
C LYS A 174 4.67 -11.16 39.13
N PHE A 175 5.24 -10.16 38.45
CA PHE A 175 6.62 -10.22 37.97
C PHE A 175 7.63 -10.42 39.12
N LEU A 176 7.44 -9.71 40.23
CA LEU A 176 8.28 -9.82 41.42
C LEU A 176 8.16 -11.19 42.12
N MET A 177 6.98 -11.82 42.09
CA MET A 177 6.80 -13.20 42.56
C MET A 177 7.53 -14.23 41.68
N GLU A 178 7.60 -14.02 40.36
CA GLU A 178 8.41 -14.87 39.47
C GLU A 178 9.91 -14.79 39.82
N LYS A 179 10.34 -13.70 40.48
CA LYS A 179 11.69 -13.54 41.04
C LYS A 179 11.87 -14.13 42.44
N GLY A 180 10.84 -14.78 42.98
CA GLY A 180 10.89 -15.53 44.23
C GLY A 180 10.38 -14.77 45.47
N MET A 181 9.85 -13.56 45.33
CA MET A 181 9.23 -12.86 46.46
C MET A 181 7.86 -13.45 46.82
N SER A 182 7.49 -13.37 48.10
CA SER A 182 6.11 -13.64 48.52
C SER A 182 5.18 -12.55 47.96
N PHE A 183 3.89 -12.85 47.81
CA PHE A 183 2.92 -11.88 47.31
C PHE A 183 2.87 -10.60 48.15
N LYS A 184 2.99 -10.72 49.49
CA LYS A 184 2.99 -9.58 50.41
C LYS A 184 4.19 -8.66 50.18
N GLU A 185 5.39 -9.23 50.08
CA GLU A 185 6.62 -8.48 49.79
C GLU A 185 6.57 -7.86 48.41
N ALA A 186 6.11 -8.64 47.41
CA ALA A 186 5.98 -8.19 46.03
C ALA A 186 5.00 -7.01 45.89
N ARG A 187 3.84 -7.04 46.58
CA ARG A 187 2.91 -5.90 46.58
C ARG A 187 3.47 -4.66 47.28
N ALA A 188 4.16 -4.84 48.40
CA ALA A 188 4.76 -3.72 49.13
C ALA A 188 5.86 -3.05 48.30
N GLN A 189 6.73 -3.84 47.66
CA GLN A 189 7.75 -3.35 46.74
C GLN A 189 7.12 -2.65 45.53
N ALA A 190 6.10 -3.27 44.91
CA ALA A 190 5.38 -2.66 43.79
C ALA A 190 4.74 -1.31 44.15
N ALA A 191 4.12 -1.19 45.33
CA ALA A 191 3.55 0.06 45.81
C ALA A 191 4.63 1.14 46.01
N LYS A 192 5.76 0.77 46.61
CA LYS A 192 6.90 1.68 46.81
C LYS A 192 7.42 2.23 45.48
N GLU A 193 7.68 1.35 44.52
CA GLU A 193 8.17 1.72 43.19
C GLU A 193 7.16 2.63 42.46
N LEU A 194 5.87 2.31 42.51
CA LEU A 194 4.82 3.14 41.91
C LEU A 194 4.73 4.54 42.55
N LYS A 195 4.84 4.63 43.89
CA LYS A 195 4.84 5.90 44.61
C LYS A 195 6.03 6.76 44.20
N GLU A 196 7.23 6.20 44.09
CA GLU A 196 8.42 6.91 43.62
C GLU A 196 8.28 7.38 42.17
N ILE A 197 7.81 6.52 41.26
CA ILE A 197 7.66 6.86 39.85
C ILE A 197 6.66 7.99 39.64
N LEU A 198 5.59 8.02 40.41
CA LEU A 198 4.53 9.03 40.29
C LEU A 198 4.74 10.25 41.18
N LEU A 199 5.87 10.36 41.90
CA LEU A 199 6.16 11.46 42.83
C LEU A 199 5.13 11.56 43.97
N MET A 200 4.80 10.41 44.56
CA MET A 200 3.82 10.23 45.65
C MET A 200 4.48 9.62 46.89
N GLU A 201 5.75 9.93 47.17
CA GLU A 201 6.50 9.35 48.29
C GLU A 201 5.91 9.70 49.66
N GLU A 202 5.16 10.80 49.75
CA GLU A 202 4.47 11.21 50.97
C GLU A 202 3.15 10.44 51.21
N LEU A 203 2.64 9.71 50.21
CA LEU A 203 1.39 8.97 50.30
C LEU A 203 1.52 7.77 51.26
N GLN A 204 0.84 7.82 52.40
CA GLN A 204 0.89 6.76 53.42
C GLN A 204 -0.16 5.67 53.17
N GLU A 205 -1.27 6.00 52.51
CA GLU A 205 -2.36 5.08 52.24
C GLU A 205 -1.92 3.90 51.35
N ASP A 206 -2.54 2.75 51.63
CA ASP A 206 -2.50 1.58 50.76
C ASP A 206 -3.43 1.82 49.56
N PHE A 207 -2.99 1.42 48.37
CA PHE A 207 -3.75 1.64 47.14
C PHE A 207 -5.13 0.97 47.15
N GLU A 208 -5.25 -0.14 47.88
CA GLU A 208 -6.47 -0.92 48.09
C GLU A 208 -7.51 -0.19 48.97
N SER A 209 -7.10 0.84 49.72
CA SER A 209 -8.02 1.66 50.53
C SER A 209 -8.62 2.84 49.74
N MET A 210 -7.98 3.23 48.64
CA MET A 210 -8.33 4.44 47.88
C MET A 210 -9.51 4.19 46.93
N ASN A 211 -10.40 5.18 46.80
CA ASN A 211 -11.58 5.12 45.94
C ASN A 211 -12.16 6.52 45.67
N PHE A 212 -13.14 6.63 44.76
CA PHE A 212 -13.80 7.92 44.46
C PHE A 212 -14.97 8.30 45.37
N ALA A 213 -15.44 7.38 46.21
CA ALA A 213 -16.59 7.59 47.09
C ALA A 213 -16.22 8.22 48.44
N ASP A 214 -14.99 8.03 48.91
CA ASP A 214 -14.50 8.56 50.18
C ASP A 214 -13.89 9.96 50.04
N SER A 215 -14.19 10.81 51.02
CA SER A 215 -13.63 12.15 51.24
C SER A 215 -12.18 12.21 51.74
N ASN A 216 -11.48 11.07 51.86
CA ASN A 216 -10.05 11.04 52.19
C ASN A 216 -9.27 12.04 51.32
N GLU A 217 -8.48 12.89 51.98
CA GLU A 217 -7.77 13.99 51.34
C GLU A 217 -6.76 13.56 50.29
N ASN A 218 -6.32 12.30 50.28
CA ASN A 218 -5.30 11.75 49.37
C ASN A 218 -5.89 11.04 48.14
N ASN A 219 -7.22 10.85 48.06
CA ASN A 219 -7.87 10.23 46.88
C ASN A 219 -7.73 11.05 45.58
N TYR A 220 -7.21 12.28 45.63
CA TYR A 220 -6.88 13.04 44.41
C TYR A 220 -5.73 12.43 43.60
N TYR A 221 -4.80 11.73 44.24
CA TYR A 221 -3.74 10.98 43.54
C TYR A 221 -4.35 9.91 42.64
N LEU A 222 -5.38 9.22 43.13
CA LEU A 222 -6.09 8.22 42.36
C LEU A 222 -6.80 8.83 41.15
N LEU A 223 -7.50 9.97 41.32
CA LEU A 223 -8.11 10.65 40.18
C LEU A 223 -7.06 11.06 39.14
N ALA A 224 -5.93 11.60 39.59
CA ALA A 224 -4.84 11.95 38.70
C ALA A 224 -4.25 10.71 37.99
N ALA A 225 -4.13 9.58 38.66
CA ALA A 225 -3.69 8.35 38.02
C ALA A 225 -4.66 7.90 36.92
N GLU A 226 -5.97 7.91 37.16
CA GLU A 226 -6.94 7.55 36.12
C GLU A 226 -6.77 8.43 34.87
N VAL A 227 -6.53 9.72 35.06
CA VAL A 227 -6.22 10.62 33.95
C VAL A 227 -4.99 10.19 33.12
N LEU A 228 -3.95 9.61 33.75
CA LEU A 228 -2.75 9.12 33.07
C LEU A 228 -2.98 7.78 32.34
N PHE A 229 -3.74 6.88 32.95
CA PHE A 229 -3.77 5.46 32.58
C PHE A 229 -5.00 5.08 31.76
N THR A 230 -6.16 5.67 32.04
CA THR A 230 -7.41 5.36 31.35
C THR A 230 -7.31 5.60 29.83
N PRO A 231 -6.61 6.64 29.33
CA PRO A 231 -6.45 6.86 27.89
C PRO A 231 -5.55 5.89 27.12
N LEU A 232 -4.80 5.02 27.82
CA LEU A 232 -3.86 4.08 27.20
C LEU A 232 -4.51 2.75 26.79
N GLY A 233 -5.84 2.62 26.84
CA GLY A 233 -6.60 1.44 26.38
C GLY A 233 -6.67 0.32 27.42
N SER A 234 -7.82 -0.29 27.71
CA SER A 234 -8.87 -0.92 26.85
C SER A 234 -8.50 -2.29 26.25
N LEU A 235 -7.61 -3.07 26.91
CA LEU A 235 -7.36 -4.48 26.56
C LEU A 235 -7.03 -5.30 27.83
N ASN A 236 -6.96 -6.64 27.68
CA ASN A 236 -6.62 -7.58 28.76
C ASN A 236 -5.26 -7.27 29.40
N GLU A 237 -4.98 -7.82 30.59
CA GLU A 237 -3.75 -7.58 31.40
C GLU A 237 -2.44 -7.56 30.59
N GLY A 238 -2.26 -8.47 29.61
CA GLY A 238 -1.04 -8.57 28.78
C GLY A 238 -0.95 -7.57 27.63
N ASP A 239 -2.06 -6.93 27.26
CA ASP A 239 -2.18 -6.06 26.09
C ASP A 239 -2.20 -4.58 26.46
N LYS A 240 -2.14 -4.25 27.76
CA LYS A 240 -2.06 -2.86 28.23
C LYS A 240 -0.71 -2.26 27.82
N PRO A 241 -0.66 -1.08 27.17
CA PRO A 241 0.59 -0.53 26.62
C PRO A 241 1.70 -0.28 27.65
N TYR A 242 1.33 -0.13 28.93
CA TYR A 242 2.28 0.08 30.02
C TYR A 242 2.77 -1.23 30.66
N SER A 243 2.16 -2.39 30.40
CA SER A 243 2.49 -3.66 31.08
C SER A 243 3.97 -4.01 30.92
N GLY A 244 4.51 -3.85 29.71
CA GLY A 244 5.92 -4.11 29.39
C GLY A 244 6.91 -3.24 30.17
N ALA A 245 6.49 -2.08 30.69
CA ALA A 245 7.32 -1.25 31.56
C ALA A 245 7.46 -1.86 32.96
N PHE A 246 6.44 -2.57 33.46
CA PHE A 246 6.41 -3.14 34.81
C PHE A 246 6.97 -4.57 34.90
N THR A 247 7.14 -5.25 33.77
CA THR A 247 7.64 -6.65 33.70
C THR A 247 9.14 -6.73 33.34
N LYS A 248 9.95 -5.82 33.88
CA LYS A 248 11.41 -5.72 33.70
C LYS A 248 12.08 -5.61 35.06
N ASP A 249 13.37 -5.91 35.21
CA ASP A 249 14.01 -5.87 36.53
C ASP A 249 13.86 -4.49 37.20
N THR A 250 14.04 -3.41 36.43
CA THR A 250 13.66 -2.04 36.79
C THR A 250 12.50 -1.56 35.91
N ILE A 251 11.63 -0.71 36.44
CA ILE A 251 10.53 -0.13 35.66
C ILE A 251 11.10 0.85 34.63
N VAL A 252 10.74 0.67 33.36
CA VAL A 252 11.32 1.43 32.24
C VAL A 252 10.53 2.74 32.03
N LEU A 253 11.06 3.86 32.51
CA LEU A 253 10.34 5.15 32.52
C LEU A 253 10.07 5.70 31.12
N SER A 254 10.98 5.47 30.17
CA SER A 254 10.80 5.83 28.76
C SER A 254 9.61 5.11 28.11
N SER A 255 9.22 3.93 28.61
CA SER A 255 8.02 3.22 28.14
C SER A 255 6.72 3.81 28.67
N LEU A 256 6.80 4.66 29.69
CA LEU A 256 5.67 5.38 30.29
C LEU A 256 5.48 6.80 29.71
N TYR A 257 6.22 7.17 28.65
CA TYR A 257 6.21 8.53 28.09
C TYR A 257 4.82 9.08 27.76
N THR A 258 3.91 8.20 27.32
CA THR A 258 2.54 8.57 26.98
C THR A 258 1.79 9.12 28.19
N MET A 259 2.04 8.60 29.39
CA MET A 259 1.43 9.09 30.63
C MET A 259 1.83 10.52 30.93
N TRP A 260 3.12 10.84 30.76
CA TRP A 260 3.63 12.20 31.01
C TRP A 260 3.09 13.19 29.98
N ASN A 261 2.91 12.74 28.74
CA ASN A 261 2.22 13.53 27.71
C ASN A 261 0.74 13.75 28.05
N TRP A 262 0.05 12.76 28.64
CA TRP A 262 -1.31 12.93 29.15
C TRP A 262 -1.35 13.95 30.28
N ALA A 263 -0.49 13.85 31.29
CA ALA A 263 -0.35 14.85 32.34
C ALA A 263 -0.14 16.29 31.81
N TYR A 264 0.60 16.44 30.71
CA TYR A 264 0.75 17.71 30.01
C TYR A 264 -0.55 18.17 29.32
N ARG A 265 -1.25 17.27 28.63
CA ARG A 265 -2.53 17.57 27.93
C ARG A 265 -3.62 18.00 28.89
N GLU A 266 -3.61 17.47 30.12
CA GLU A 266 -4.43 17.92 31.24
C GLU A 266 -4.13 19.34 31.69
N ALA A 267 -2.85 19.58 32.02
CA ALA A 267 -2.42 20.85 32.57
C ALA A 267 -2.65 22.00 31.59
N THR A 268 -2.76 21.70 30.29
CA THR A 268 -3.02 22.65 29.22
C THR A 268 -4.48 22.65 28.72
N ASP A 269 -5.37 21.90 29.36
CA ASP A 269 -6.81 21.76 29.03
C ASP A 269 -7.06 21.44 27.55
N ARG A 270 -6.13 20.73 26.90
CA ARG A 270 -6.24 20.40 25.47
C ARG A 270 -7.16 19.21 25.22
N ASP A 271 -7.03 18.15 26.03
CA ASP A 271 -7.72 16.86 25.78
C ASP A 271 -8.56 16.35 26.96
N CYS A 272 -8.60 17.06 28.08
CA CYS A 272 -9.39 16.65 29.26
C CYS A 272 -10.26 17.76 29.85
N PHE A 273 -11.12 18.23 28.98
CA PHE A 273 -12.07 19.30 29.26
C PHE A 273 -13.27 18.84 30.13
N LYS A 274 -13.48 17.53 30.36
CA LYS A 274 -14.62 16.99 31.12
C LYS A 274 -14.35 16.66 32.58
N LEU A 275 -13.09 16.63 33.04
CA LEU A 275 -12.75 16.16 34.39
C LEU A 275 -13.57 16.82 35.51
N SER A 276 -13.75 18.14 35.41
CA SER A 276 -14.50 18.92 36.40
C SER A 276 -16.01 18.66 36.34
N GLU A 277 -16.55 18.54 35.13
CA GLU A 277 -17.96 18.24 34.88
C GLU A 277 -18.31 16.83 35.37
N TYR A 278 -17.48 15.85 35.01
CA TYR A 278 -17.68 14.44 35.33
C TYR A 278 -17.47 14.13 36.80
N SER A 279 -16.44 14.70 37.44
CA SER A 279 -16.27 14.55 38.90
C SER A 279 -17.52 15.00 39.67
N LYS A 280 -18.15 16.10 39.21
CA LYS A 280 -19.41 16.60 39.80
C LYS A 280 -20.61 15.71 39.44
N LYS A 281 -20.72 15.32 38.17
CA LYS A 281 -21.81 14.49 37.65
C LYS A 281 -21.89 13.14 38.36
N TRP A 282 -20.75 12.49 38.57
CA TRP A 282 -20.64 11.16 39.18
C TRP A 282 -20.41 11.20 40.69
N GLY A 283 -20.44 12.39 41.31
CA GLY A 283 -20.41 12.53 42.76
C GLY A 283 -19.08 12.12 43.41
N TYR A 284 -17.96 12.26 42.71
CA TYR A 284 -16.64 11.93 43.26
C TYR A 284 -16.28 12.86 44.43
N GLN A 285 -15.87 12.28 45.56
CA GLN A 285 -15.55 13.00 46.80
C GLN A 285 -14.09 13.50 46.86
N VAL A 286 -13.41 13.55 45.71
CA VAL A 286 -11.98 13.87 45.59
C VAL A 286 -11.69 15.37 45.43
N LYS A 287 -10.51 15.81 45.85
CA LYS A 287 -10.07 17.22 45.73
C LYS A 287 -9.54 17.53 44.32
N LEU A 288 -10.44 17.86 43.40
CA LEU A 288 -10.13 18.11 41.98
C LEU A 288 -8.96 19.09 41.74
N LYS A 289 -8.88 20.19 42.50
CA LYS A 289 -7.76 21.15 42.35
C LYS A 289 -6.41 20.51 42.65
N LYS A 290 -6.31 19.70 43.72
CA LYS A 290 -5.08 18.99 44.07
C LYS A 290 -4.67 18.00 42.97
N ALA A 291 -5.64 17.30 42.37
CA ALA A 291 -5.37 16.39 41.23
C ALA A 291 -4.75 17.14 40.04
N LYS A 292 -5.31 18.30 39.67
CA LYS A 292 -4.77 19.13 38.58
C LYS A 292 -3.39 19.70 38.89
N ASP A 293 -3.18 20.22 40.10
CA ASP A 293 -1.89 20.75 40.53
C ASP A 293 -0.80 19.66 40.55
N PHE A 294 -1.17 18.42 40.92
CA PHE A 294 -0.29 17.26 40.87
C PHE A 294 0.08 16.87 39.45
N LEU A 295 -0.89 16.75 38.53
CA LEU A 295 -0.63 16.46 37.12
C LEU A 295 0.29 17.51 36.48
N ASP A 296 0.06 18.79 36.77
CA ASP A 296 0.90 19.90 36.31
C ASP A 296 2.35 19.79 36.81
N SER A 297 2.54 19.41 38.08
CA SER A 297 3.87 19.20 38.65
C SER A 297 4.56 17.97 38.05
N LEU A 298 3.80 16.88 37.86
CA LEU A 298 4.29 15.60 37.39
C LEU A 298 4.88 15.71 35.97
N TRP A 299 4.16 16.29 35.01
CA TRP A 299 4.67 16.40 33.64
C TRP A 299 5.92 17.29 33.56
N LYS A 300 5.98 18.37 34.35
CA LYS A 300 7.13 19.29 34.36
C LYS A 300 8.41 18.59 34.81
N VAL A 301 8.31 17.77 35.86
CA VAL A 301 9.45 16.99 36.36
C VAL A 301 9.81 15.87 35.38
N LYS A 302 8.83 15.10 34.90
CA LYS A 302 9.10 13.93 34.05
C LYS A 302 9.61 14.33 32.67
N LEU A 303 8.92 15.23 31.96
CA LEU A 303 9.32 15.67 30.61
C LEU A 303 10.59 16.55 30.63
N ASN A 304 10.89 17.22 31.75
CA ASN A 304 12.10 18.00 31.99
C ASN A 304 12.47 19.00 30.87
N LEU A 305 11.49 19.78 30.40
CA LEU A 305 11.67 20.75 29.31
C LEU A 305 12.25 22.10 29.79
N GLY A 306 12.29 22.35 31.10
CA GLY A 306 12.59 23.66 31.68
C GLY A 306 11.49 24.70 31.38
N THR A 307 11.82 25.99 31.47
CA THR A 307 10.85 27.09 31.24
C THR A 307 10.67 27.40 29.76
N CYS A 308 9.42 27.69 29.36
CA CYS A 308 9.13 28.33 28.08
C CYS A 308 8.99 29.85 28.31
N ASP A 309 10.10 30.55 28.11
CA ASP A 309 10.25 31.99 28.28
C ASP A 309 10.68 32.65 26.95
N SER A 310 10.99 33.95 26.97
CA SER A 310 11.46 34.68 25.80
C SER A 310 12.71 34.07 25.16
N ASP A 311 13.61 33.51 25.98
CA ASP A 311 14.89 32.96 25.52
C ASP A 311 14.71 31.58 24.86
N ASN A 312 13.67 30.86 25.24
CA ASN A 312 13.30 29.58 24.66
C ASN A 312 12.28 29.69 23.52
N ARG A 313 11.74 30.89 23.24
CA ARG A 313 10.69 31.08 22.26
C ARG A 313 11.07 30.58 20.86
N GLY A 314 10.22 29.71 20.30
CA GLY A 314 10.40 29.10 18.97
C GLY A 314 11.36 27.91 18.94
N LYS A 315 12.07 27.60 20.04
CA LYS A 315 12.97 26.46 20.12
C LYS A 315 12.20 25.16 20.36
N TYR A 316 12.75 24.06 19.84
CA TYR A 316 12.33 22.71 20.15
C TYR A 316 13.18 22.14 21.28
N LYS A 317 12.57 21.39 22.19
CA LYS A 317 13.27 20.57 23.18
C LYS A 317 12.75 19.15 23.15
N GLU A 318 13.68 18.21 23.17
CA GLU A 318 13.38 16.79 23.34
C GLU A 318 12.89 16.55 24.78
N SER A 319 11.81 15.78 24.93
CA SER A 319 11.36 15.27 26.22
C SER A 319 12.40 14.32 26.79
N ALA A 320 12.70 14.44 28.08
CA ALA A 320 13.52 13.45 28.78
C ALA A 320 12.88 12.04 28.74
N CYS A 321 11.55 11.95 28.61
CA CYS A 321 10.82 10.71 28.43
C CYS A 321 10.45 10.54 26.95
N SER A 322 11.39 10.06 26.13
CA SER A 322 11.14 9.69 24.73
C SER A 322 11.18 8.17 24.58
N PRO A 323 10.36 7.56 23.71
CA PRO A 323 10.34 6.11 23.53
C PRO A 323 11.68 5.60 22.96
N ILE A 324 12.25 4.55 23.54
CA ILE A 324 13.54 3.96 23.12
C ILE A 324 13.49 3.49 21.65
N TYR A 325 12.37 2.90 21.23
CA TYR A 325 12.22 2.26 19.92
C TYR A 325 11.25 3.00 18.98
N GLY A 326 11.07 4.31 19.16
CA GLY A 326 10.08 5.11 18.43
C GLY A 326 10.60 6.49 18.02
N ASN A 327 9.66 7.35 17.60
CA ASN A 327 9.96 8.75 17.34
C ASN A 327 10.24 9.47 18.67
N LYS A 328 11.32 10.24 18.68
CA LYS A 328 11.61 11.14 19.79
C LYS A 328 10.46 12.13 19.99
N GLN A 329 10.18 12.48 21.24
CA GLN A 329 9.09 13.38 21.58
C GLN A 329 9.63 14.79 21.75
N PHE A 330 9.07 15.76 21.02
CA PHE A 330 9.52 17.15 21.07
C PHE A 330 8.41 18.08 21.52
N PHE A 331 8.81 19.19 22.11
CA PHE A 331 7.94 20.31 22.43
C PHE A 331 8.54 21.60 21.87
N ARG A 332 7.69 22.43 21.28
CA ARG A 332 8.04 23.76 20.79
C ARG A 332 7.54 24.81 21.76
N CYS A 333 8.40 25.74 22.16
CA CYS A 333 7.98 26.85 23.02
C CYS A 333 7.26 27.93 22.18
N ASP A 334 6.00 28.22 22.51
CA ASP A 334 5.16 29.22 21.88
C ASP A 334 4.56 30.23 22.90
N SER A 335 3.47 30.94 22.55
CA SER A 335 2.84 31.97 23.41
C SER A 335 1.97 31.42 24.52
N THR A 336 1.63 30.15 24.42
CA THR A 336 0.83 29.42 25.40
C THR A 336 1.69 28.59 26.33
N GLY A 337 3.00 28.46 26.04
CA GLY A 337 3.95 27.65 26.80
C GLY A 337 4.61 26.61 25.91
N TRP A 338 5.00 25.48 26.49
CA TRP A 338 5.44 24.32 25.71
C TRP A 338 4.25 23.71 24.97
N ALA A 339 4.37 23.53 23.66
CA ALA A 339 3.42 22.86 22.79
C ALA A 339 4.01 21.54 22.29
N HIS A 340 3.33 20.41 22.51
CA HIS A 340 3.77 19.10 22.00
C HIS A 340 3.80 19.10 20.47
N GLU A 341 4.90 18.63 19.88
CA GLU A 341 5.08 18.48 18.43
C GLU A 341 4.89 17.01 18.05
N GLU A 342 3.75 16.70 17.43
CA GLU A 342 3.38 15.33 17.07
C GLU A 342 4.12 14.83 15.82
N ILE A 343 4.64 15.76 15.00
CA ILE A 343 5.25 15.46 13.71
C ILE A 343 6.77 15.65 13.81
N CYS A 344 7.50 14.56 14.07
CA CYS A 344 8.96 14.58 14.17
C CYS A 344 9.66 15.16 12.91
N SER A 345 9.04 15.06 11.72
CA SER A 345 9.63 15.62 10.50
C SER A 345 9.67 17.15 10.54
N ASN A 346 8.71 17.80 11.21
CA ASN A 346 8.76 19.26 11.39
C ASN A 346 10.02 19.68 12.16
N VAL A 347 10.43 18.86 13.12
CA VAL A 347 11.68 19.05 13.87
C VAL A 347 12.87 18.84 12.93
N ASP A 348 12.89 17.74 12.18
CA ASP A 348 13.95 17.43 11.21
C ASP A 348 14.21 18.59 10.23
N PHE A 349 13.14 19.11 9.63
CA PHE A 349 13.17 20.25 8.71
C PHE A 349 13.64 21.55 9.39
N ALA A 350 13.38 21.71 10.68
CA ALA A 350 13.75 22.91 11.42
C ALA A 350 15.15 22.85 12.05
N THR A 351 15.70 21.66 12.32
CA THR A 351 16.92 21.51 13.14
C THR A 351 18.13 20.97 12.40
N PHE A 352 17.96 20.11 11.38
CA PHE A 352 19.13 19.51 10.70
C PHE A 352 19.10 19.55 9.16
N LEU A 353 17.93 19.67 8.53
CA LEU A 353 17.81 19.72 7.05
C LEU A 353 18.00 21.15 6.50
N ASN A 354 19.13 21.79 6.83
CA ASN A 354 19.36 23.22 6.54
C ASN A 354 20.20 23.47 5.27
N GLU A 355 20.97 22.49 4.82
CA GLU A 355 21.90 22.64 3.69
C GLU A 355 21.75 21.50 2.67
N ALA A 356 21.99 21.78 1.39
CA ALA A 356 21.96 20.77 0.34
C ALA A 356 23.14 19.78 0.51
N PRO A 357 22.93 18.46 0.36
CA PRO A 357 24.01 17.49 0.38
C PRO A 357 24.90 17.63 -0.88
N ALA A 358 26.18 17.28 -0.74
CA ALA A 358 27.12 17.28 -1.87
C ALA A 358 26.72 16.30 -2.99
N ASP A 359 26.06 15.19 -2.63
CA ASP A 359 25.47 14.25 -3.57
C ASP A 359 23.94 14.17 -3.37
N PRO A 360 23.13 14.71 -4.30
CA PRO A 360 21.67 14.68 -4.17
C PRO A 360 21.07 13.28 -4.32
N THR A 361 21.86 12.28 -4.75
CA THR A 361 21.41 10.87 -4.77
C THR A 361 21.42 10.23 -3.39
N GLN A 362 22.16 10.79 -2.43
CA GLN A 362 22.32 10.24 -1.10
C GLN A 362 21.05 10.40 -0.27
N LEU A 363 20.68 9.34 0.44
CA LEU A 363 19.64 9.39 1.47
C LEU A 363 20.24 9.76 2.82
N LEU A 364 19.67 10.76 3.47
CA LEU A 364 20.01 11.17 4.82
C LEU A 364 19.01 10.56 5.80
N LYS A 365 19.50 9.78 6.78
CA LYS A 365 18.66 9.20 7.83
C LYS A 365 18.24 10.28 8.81
N SER A 366 16.98 10.29 9.20
CA SER A 366 16.46 11.20 10.22
C SER A 366 17.13 10.99 11.59
N GLU A 367 17.36 12.08 12.31
CA GLU A 367 17.82 12.08 13.70
C GLU A 367 16.66 11.92 14.72
N ASN A 368 15.43 12.28 14.34
CA ASN A 368 14.28 12.33 15.25
C ASN A 368 13.14 11.37 14.90
N CYS A 369 12.94 11.10 13.60
CA CYS A 369 11.94 10.17 13.09
C CYS A 369 12.54 8.79 12.85
N LYS A 370 11.90 7.76 13.43
CA LYS A 370 12.26 6.37 13.19
C LYS A 370 12.04 6.00 11.71
N ASP A 371 12.98 5.21 11.18
CA ASP A 371 12.95 4.62 9.83
C ASP A 371 12.62 5.61 8.70
N THR A 372 12.91 6.89 8.93
CA THR A 372 12.64 7.97 7.99
C THR A 372 13.94 8.45 7.37
N TYR A 373 13.91 8.66 6.06
CA TYR A 373 15.02 9.14 5.26
C TYR A 373 14.57 10.32 4.42
N TYR A 374 15.50 11.20 4.08
CA TYR A 374 15.28 12.36 3.25
C TYR A 374 16.29 12.41 2.10
N PHE A 375 15.91 13.10 1.03
CA PHE A 375 16.80 13.42 -0.08
C PHE A 375 16.54 14.83 -0.57
N TYR A 376 17.53 15.42 -1.25
CA TYR A 376 17.45 16.78 -1.73
C TYR A 376 17.22 16.81 -3.25
N LYS A 377 16.15 17.49 -3.67
CA LYS A 377 15.76 17.59 -5.09
C LYS A 377 15.04 18.92 -5.33
N ASN A 378 15.37 19.59 -6.44
CA ASN A 378 14.75 20.86 -6.85
C ASN A 378 14.81 21.95 -5.78
N ASP A 379 15.97 22.12 -5.16
CA ASP A 379 16.22 23.09 -4.09
C ASP A 379 15.38 22.92 -2.81
N GLU A 380 14.80 21.72 -2.62
CA GLU A 380 14.01 21.38 -1.44
C GLU A 380 14.34 19.97 -0.94
N TRP A 381 14.10 19.77 0.36
CA TRP A 381 14.20 18.46 1.01
C TRP A 381 12.88 17.70 0.87
N HIS A 382 12.98 16.45 0.46
CA HIS A 382 11.85 15.53 0.28
C HIS A 382 12.01 14.32 1.19
N LYS A 383 10.89 13.81 1.70
CA LYS A 383 10.88 12.51 2.40
C LYS A 383 11.05 11.40 1.38
N ALA A 384 12.01 10.50 1.62
CA ALA A 384 12.28 9.34 0.79
C ALA A 384 11.09 8.36 0.82
N GLN A 385 10.77 7.80 -0.34
CA GLN A 385 9.80 6.72 -0.44
C GLN A 385 10.47 5.37 -0.17
N GLN A 386 9.64 4.33 0.01
CA GLN A 386 10.13 2.99 0.28
C GLN A 386 11.06 2.46 -0.85
N VAL A 387 10.79 2.83 -2.10
CA VAL A 387 11.64 2.48 -3.25
C VAL A 387 13.01 3.13 -3.16
N ASP A 388 13.10 4.41 -2.78
CA ASP A 388 14.39 5.09 -2.59
C ASP A 388 15.22 4.38 -1.53
N VAL A 389 14.60 4.09 -0.37
CA VAL A 389 15.24 3.40 0.75
C VAL A 389 15.71 1.99 0.35
N GLY A 390 14.87 1.25 -0.38
CA GLY A 390 15.20 -0.08 -0.89
C GLY A 390 16.36 -0.09 -1.89
N LEU A 391 16.49 0.96 -2.70
CA LEU A 391 17.58 1.14 -3.67
C LEU A 391 18.80 1.87 -3.09
N LYS A 392 18.68 2.34 -1.84
CA LYS A 392 19.68 3.14 -1.12
C LYS A 392 20.11 4.38 -1.93
N SER A 393 19.18 4.96 -2.69
CA SER A 393 19.43 6.10 -3.57
C SER A 393 18.14 6.79 -3.95
N ALA A 394 18.17 8.12 -3.97
CA ALA A 394 17.11 8.93 -4.57
C ALA A 394 17.19 8.92 -6.10
N CYS A 395 16.05 9.16 -6.75
CA CYS A 395 15.99 9.46 -8.19
C CYS A 395 15.89 10.98 -8.42
N VAL A 396 16.98 11.55 -8.91
CA VAL A 396 17.20 12.98 -9.12
C VAL A 396 17.75 13.22 -10.53
N ASP A 397 17.81 14.48 -10.97
CA ASP A 397 18.24 14.80 -12.34
C ASP A 397 19.65 14.29 -12.68
N LYS A 398 20.52 14.16 -11.67
CA LYS A 398 21.90 13.65 -11.80
C LYS A 398 21.95 12.19 -12.29
N ASN A 399 20.96 11.37 -11.98
CA ASN A 399 20.97 9.92 -12.27
C ASN A 399 19.80 9.46 -13.14
N ILE A 400 19.19 10.34 -13.93
CA ILE A 400 18.19 9.93 -14.93
C ILE A 400 18.80 8.90 -15.89
N GLY A 401 18.09 7.80 -16.11
CA GLY A 401 18.52 6.64 -16.89
C GLY A 401 19.34 5.60 -16.11
N GLU A 402 19.76 5.90 -14.87
CA GLU A 402 20.39 4.90 -14.01
C GLU A 402 19.40 3.78 -13.70
N VAL A 403 19.87 2.53 -13.81
CA VAL A 403 19.10 1.35 -13.43
C VAL A 403 19.66 0.80 -12.12
N ARG A 404 18.78 0.60 -11.14
CA ARG A 404 19.10 -0.02 -9.86
C ARG A 404 18.22 -1.23 -9.60
N PHE A 405 18.73 -2.11 -8.74
CA PHE A 405 18.14 -3.41 -8.47
C PHE A 405 17.77 -3.54 -7.01
N SER A 406 16.58 -4.06 -6.73
CA SER A 406 16.14 -4.44 -5.38
C SER A 406 15.60 -5.87 -5.41
N GLY A 407 16.41 -6.82 -4.95
CA GLY A 407 16.10 -8.25 -5.12
C GLY A 407 15.93 -8.60 -6.60
N LYS A 408 14.75 -9.12 -6.97
CA LYS A 408 14.40 -9.48 -8.36
C LYS A 408 13.86 -8.31 -9.18
N MET A 409 13.51 -7.20 -8.55
CA MET A 409 12.93 -6.02 -9.21
C MET A 409 14.03 -5.11 -9.75
N CYS A 410 13.73 -4.38 -10.82
CA CYS A 410 14.59 -3.36 -11.41
C CYS A 410 13.82 -2.04 -11.52
N TYR A 411 14.52 -0.94 -11.30
CA TYR A 411 13.96 0.39 -11.42
C TYR A 411 14.89 1.24 -12.26
N GLN A 412 14.33 2.04 -13.17
CA GLN A 412 15.06 3.05 -13.93
C GLN A 412 14.67 4.42 -13.39
N CYS A 413 15.66 5.27 -13.12
CA CYS A 413 15.37 6.63 -12.69
C CYS A 413 14.86 7.46 -13.88
N GLU A 414 13.64 7.96 -13.75
CA GLU A 414 12.99 8.86 -14.71
C GLU A 414 12.75 10.22 -14.06
N ARG A 415 12.39 11.23 -14.85
CA ARG A 415 12.06 12.57 -14.30
C ARG A 415 10.97 12.52 -13.22
N SER A 416 10.03 11.59 -13.36
CA SER A 416 8.93 11.34 -12.41
C SER A 416 9.35 10.57 -11.15
N GLY A 417 10.58 10.07 -11.07
CA GLY A 417 11.07 9.20 -10.00
C GLY A 417 11.47 7.82 -10.50
N TRP A 418 11.68 6.87 -9.59
CA TRP A 418 11.99 5.49 -9.94
C TRP A 418 10.80 4.81 -10.64
N LEU A 419 10.97 4.46 -11.91
CA LEU A 419 10.01 3.66 -12.67
C LEU A 419 10.37 2.17 -12.51
N GLU A 420 9.42 1.38 -12.02
CA GLU A 420 9.55 -0.07 -11.99
C GLU A 420 9.49 -0.65 -13.42
N LEU A 421 10.51 -1.43 -13.79
CA LEU A 421 10.58 -2.08 -15.09
C LEU A 421 9.83 -3.41 -15.08
N THR A 422 9.28 -3.81 -16.23
CA THR A 422 8.72 -5.15 -16.42
C THR A 422 9.79 -6.23 -16.22
N LYS A 423 9.38 -7.48 -16.01
CA LYS A 423 10.31 -8.60 -15.84
C LYS A 423 11.28 -8.73 -17.01
N ASP A 424 10.77 -8.66 -18.22
CA ASP A 424 11.59 -8.84 -19.44
C ASP A 424 12.55 -7.66 -19.64
N GLU A 425 12.12 -6.42 -19.37
CA GLU A 425 13.00 -5.25 -19.39
C GLU A 425 14.09 -5.35 -18.32
N CYS A 426 13.72 -5.77 -17.11
CA CYS A 426 14.63 -5.97 -16.00
C CYS A 426 15.70 -7.03 -16.32
N GLU A 427 15.32 -8.13 -16.98
CA GLU A 427 16.25 -9.15 -17.47
C GLU A 427 17.19 -8.62 -18.55
N ALA A 428 16.66 -7.90 -19.53
CA ALA A 428 17.47 -7.28 -20.57
C ALA A 428 18.52 -6.32 -19.97
N LYS A 429 18.17 -5.55 -18.94
CA LYS A 429 19.09 -4.66 -18.23
C LYS A 429 20.11 -5.39 -17.36
N ARG A 430 19.84 -6.63 -16.92
CA ARG A 430 20.78 -7.47 -16.17
C ARG A 430 21.72 -8.27 -17.05
N ALA A 431 21.39 -8.43 -18.33
CA ALA A 431 22.16 -9.25 -19.24
C ALA A 431 23.57 -8.69 -19.44
N THR A 432 24.57 -9.55 -19.26
CA THR A 432 25.96 -9.23 -19.58
C THR A 432 26.22 -9.61 -21.03
N CYS A 433 26.12 -8.64 -21.94
CA CYS A 433 26.39 -8.87 -23.35
C CYS A 433 27.88 -8.73 -23.65
N THR A 434 28.48 -9.81 -24.17
CA THR A 434 29.90 -9.84 -24.56
C THR A 434 30.11 -9.96 -26.07
N LYS A 435 29.06 -10.37 -26.79
CA LYS A 435 29.10 -10.57 -28.23
C LYS A 435 27.82 -10.08 -28.89
N ASP A 436 27.96 -9.21 -29.89
CA ASP A 436 26.83 -8.71 -30.68
C ASP A 436 26.13 -9.86 -31.43
N GLY A 437 24.79 -9.87 -31.39
CA GLY A 437 23.96 -10.90 -31.99
C GLY A 437 23.85 -12.19 -31.17
N GLU A 438 24.47 -12.28 -30.00
CA GLU A 438 24.28 -13.42 -29.08
C GLU A 438 22.83 -13.50 -28.61
N VAL A 439 22.25 -14.70 -28.68
CA VAL A 439 20.86 -14.97 -28.30
C VAL A 439 20.82 -15.77 -27.01
N PHE A 440 19.96 -15.35 -26.09
CA PHE A 440 19.69 -16.07 -24.86
C PHE A 440 18.20 -16.04 -24.52
N THR A 441 17.75 -16.94 -23.66
CA THR A 441 16.37 -17.00 -23.15
C THR A 441 16.31 -16.39 -21.75
N GLY A 442 15.21 -15.71 -21.44
CA GLY A 442 14.98 -15.15 -20.11
C GLY A 442 14.93 -16.22 -19.03
N GLU A 443 15.56 -15.98 -17.88
CA GLU A 443 15.54 -16.91 -16.75
C GLU A 443 14.16 -16.96 -16.08
N SER A 444 13.52 -15.80 -15.91
CA SER A 444 12.17 -15.64 -15.36
C SER A 444 11.09 -15.76 -16.44
N SER A 445 11.47 -15.59 -17.71
CA SER A 445 10.60 -15.72 -18.88
C SER A 445 11.21 -16.69 -19.90
N PRO A 446 11.12 -18.03 -19.70
CA PRO A 446 11.81 -19.04 -20.51
C PRO A 446 11.40 -19.07 -21.99
N THR A 447 10.25 -18.45 -22.31
CA THR A 447 9.72 -18.34 -23.67
C THR A 447 10.16 -17.05 -24.36
N THR A 448 10.67 -16.07 -23.61
CA THR A 448 11.17 -14.81 -24.14
C THR A 448 12.62 -14.98 -24.58
N LYS A 449 12.91 -14.58 -25.83
CA LYS A 449 14.27 -14.54 -26.38
C LYS A 449 14.78 -13.12 -26.40
N PHE A 450 16.06 -12.97 -26.09
CA PHE A 450 16.79 -11.71 -26.10
C PHE A 450 17.97 -11.82 -27.06
N VAL A 451 18.36 -10.68 -27.62
CA VAL A 451 19.57 -10.53 -28.43
C VAL A 451 20.44 -9.43 -27.86
N CYS A 452 21.74 -9.68 -27.80
CA CYS A 452 22.74 -8.69 -27.44
C CYS A 452 23.00 -7.72 -28.61
N GLU A 453 22.93 -6.42 -28.32
CA GLU A 453 23.31 -5.33 -29.19
C GLU A 453 24.33 -4.43 -28.46
N GLY A 454 25.61 -4.58 -28.81
CA GLY A 454 26.72 -3.99 -28.08
C GLY A 454 26.86 -4.57 -26.66
N ASP A 455 26.86 -3.69 -25.66
CA ASP A 455 26.91 -4.01 -24.23
C ASP A 455 25.53 -4.16 -23.59
N THR A 456 24.46 -4.01 -24.37
CA THR A 456 23.06 -4.10 -23.91
C THR A 456 22.34 -5.27 -24.56
N ALA A 457 21.30 -5.78 -23.90
CA ALA A 457 20.36 -6.72 -24.51
C ALA A 457 19.02 -6.05 -24.80
N ARG A 458 18.32 -6.60 -25.81
CA ARG A 458 16.91 -6.30 -26.05
C ARG A 458 16.13 -7.57 -26.31
N GLN A 459 14.82 -7.52 -26.09
CA GLN A 459 13.93 -8.60 -26.47
C GLN A 459 13.85 -8.74 -27.99
N PHE A 460 13.58 -9.96 -28.46
CA PHE A 460 13.20 -10.20 -29.84
C PHE A 460 11.92 -9.43 -30.17
N THR A 461 11.91 -8.76 -31.31
CA THR A 461 10.67 -8.22 -31.88
C THR A 461 9.70 -9.35 -32.24
N VAL A 462 8.43 -9.00 -32.46
CA VAL A 462 7.40 -9.98 -32.89
C VAL A 462 7.85 -10.75 -34.14
N ARG A 463 8.42 -10.04 -35.13
CA ARG A 463 8.90 -10.65 -36.36
C ARG A 463 10.12 -11.55 -36.14
N GLU A 464 11.09 -11.15 -35.31
CA GLU A 464 12.25 -11.99 -34.97
C GLU A 464 11.83 -13.26 -34.22
N THR A 465 10.85 -13.15 -33.32
CA THR A 465 10.24 -14.30 -32.63
C THR A 465 9.58 -15.24 -33.63
N ALA A 466 8.80 -14.71 -34.58
CA ALA A 466 8.11 -15.51 -35.60
C ALA A 466 9.06 -16.19 -36.61
N LEU A 467 10.23 -15.58 -36.86
CA LEU A 467 11.29 -16.10 -37.72
C LEU A 467 12.31 -16.96 -36.97
N ASP A 468 12.21 -17.02 -35.65
CA ASP A 468 13.16 -17.64 -34.74
C ASP A 468 14.62 -17.20 -34.95
N LYS A 469 14.81 -15.93 -35.32
CA LYS A 469 16.14 -15.37 -35.63
C LYS A 469 16.16 -13.85 -35.46
N PRO A 470 17.11 -13.28 -34.70
CA PRO A 470 17.24 -11.84 -34.60
C PRO A 470 17.82 -11.26 -35.89
N CYS A 471 17.53 -9.99 -36.15
CA CYS A 471 18.23 -9.20 -37.15
C CYS A 471 18.95 -8.07 -36.44
N THR A 472 20.28 -8.16 -36.37
CA THR A 472 21.14 -7.13 -35.76
C THR A 472 21.98 -6.44 -36.81
N LYS A 473 22.65 -5.36 -36.43
CA LYS A 473 23.63 -4.66 -37.29
C LYS A 473 24.84 -5.53 -37.64
N ALA A 474 25.14 -6.58 -36.86
CA ALA A 474 26.24 -7.52 -37.12
C ALA A 474 25.89 -8.66 -38.09
N SER A 475 24.61 -8.86 -38.44
CA SER A 475 24.20 -9.85 -39.45
C SER A 475 23.50 -9.22 -40.66
N PRO A 476 24.05 -8.14 -41.27
CA PRO A 476 23.41 -7.50 -42.40
C PRO A 476 23.39 -8.48 -43.58
N LYS A 477 22.24 -8.57 -44.25
CA LYS A 477 21.96 -9.42 -45.44
C LYS A 477 21.64 -10.89 -45.16
N ASP A 478 21.48 -11.30 -43.92
CA ASP A 478 20.89 -12.62 -43.64
C ASP A 478 19.52 -12.73 -44.31
N THR A 479 19.20 -13.92 -44.83
CA THR A 479 17.94 -14.15 -45.54
C THR A 479 17.17 -15.31 -44.94
N ILE A 480 15.84 -15.19 -44.95
CA ILE A 480 14.92 -16.27 -44.56
C ILE A 480 13.81 -16.35 -45.62
N LYS A 481 13.61 -17.54 -46.17
CA LYS A 481 12.57 -17.81 -47.17
C LYS A 481 11.41 -18.59 -46.53
N MET A 482 10.19 -18.09 -46.72
CA MET A 482 8.93 -18.69 -46.24
C MET A 482 7.98 -18.84 -47.43
N GLY A 483 8.03 -19.99 -48.10
CA GLY A 483 7.32 -20.19 -49.37
C GLY A 483 7.85 -19.24 -50.45
N TYR A 484 6.97 -18.41 -51.01
CA TYR A 484 7.32 -17.32 -51.93
C TYR A 484 7.86 -16.07 -51.23
N THR A 485 7.75 -15.97 -49.90
CA THR A 485 8.23 -14.80 -49.15
C THR A 485 9.73 -14.84 -48.87
N LEU A 486 10.41 -13.70 -49.04
CA LEU A 486 11.83 -13.52 -48.71
C LEU A 486 12.01 -12.35 -47.74
N PHE A 487 12.46 -12.68 -46.53
CA PHE A 487 12.91 -11.70 -45.55
C PHE A 487 14.41 -11.48 -45.66
N VAL A 488 14.85 -10.23 -45.65
CA VAL A 488 16.26 -9.82 -45.67
C VAL A 488 16.52 -8.96 -44.44
N CYS A 489 17.52 -9.32 -43.64
CA CYS A 489 17.95 -8.50 -42.53
C CYS A 489 18.68 -7.26 -43.06
N ASP A 490 18.12 -6.08 -42.81
CA ASP A 490 18.68 -4.80 -43.23
C ASP A 490 18.65 -3.79 -42.08
N ALA A 491 19.82 -3.23 -41.77
CA ALA A 491 20.02 -2.25 -40.70
C ALA A 491 19.41 -2.61 -39.32
N GLY A 492 19.42 -3.88 -38.94
CA GLY A 492 18.85 -4.35 -37.67
C GLY A 492 17.32 -4.53 -37.70
N SER A 493 16.72 -4.67 -38.88
CA SER A 493 15.32 -5.08 -39.02
C SER A 493 15.11 -6.02 -40.20
N TRP A 494 14.31 -7.07 -40.01
CA TRP A 494 13.87 -7.93 -41.10
C TRP A 494 12.96 -7.16 -42.05
N LYS A 495 13.36 -7.00 -43.31
CA LYS A 495 12.58 -6.37 -44.38
C LYS A 495 12.02 -7.42 -45.33
N PHE A 496 10.82 -7.15 -45.86
CA PHE A 496 10.19 -7.98 -46.89
C PHE A 496 10.75 -7.58 -48.27
N THR A 497 11.07 -8.57 -49.11
CA THR A 497 11.66 -8.32 -50.45
C THR A 497 11.07 -9.18 -51.57
N SER A 498 10.09 -10.02 -51.27
CA SER A 498 9.48 -10.92 -52.24
C SER A 498 8.36 -10.25 -53.03
N GLY A 499 8.68 -9.65 -54.18
CA GLY A 499 7.65 -9.39 -55.19
C GLY A 499 7.99 -8.42 -56.29
N ASP A 500 8.58 -7.28 -55.97
CA ASP A 500 8.64 -6.14 -56.90
C ASP A 500 9.84 -6.13 -57.85
N SER A 501 10.35 -7.29 -58.25
CA SER A 501 11.23 -7.31 -59.42
C SER A 501 10.37 -7.35 -60.68
N ALA A 502 10.69 -6.52 -61.67
CA ALA A 502 10.04 -6.55 -62.99
C ALA A 502 10.03 -7.97 -63.62
N ALA A 503 10.95 -8.84 -63.19
CA ALA A 503 11.04 -10.24 -63.58
C ALA A 503 9.85 -11.11 -63.13
N ASN A 504 9.06 -10.69 -62.14
CA ASN A 504 7.90 -11.41 -61.61
C ASN A 504 6.56 -10.72 -61.93
N ALA A 505 6.56 -9.74 -62.83
CA ALA A 505 5.33 -9.08 -63.26
C ALA A 505 4.46 -10.06 -64.07
N LEU A 506 3.15 -9.96 -63.86
CA LEU A 506 2.14 -10.66 -64.66
C LEU A 506 1.81 -9.79 -65.87
N ILE A 507 2.04 -10.32 -67.07
CA ILE A 507 1.58 -9.71 -68.32
C ILE A 507 0.24 -10.35 -68.68
N ASP A 508 -0.81 -9.54 -68.78
CA ASP A 508 -2.11 -10.00 -69.25
C ASP A 508 -2.11 -10.01 -70.79
N GLU A 509 -1.94 -11.18 -71.39
CA GLU A 509 -1.87 -11.36 -72.86
C GLU A 509 -3.15 -10.90 -73.58
N ARG A 510 -4.27 -10.70 -72.86
CA ARG A 510 -5.55 -10.29 -73.43
C ARG A 510 -5.58 -8.81 -73.81
N ASP A 511 -4.84 -7.97 -73.10
CA ASP A 511 -4.79 -6.51 -73.31
C ASP A 511 -3.40 -5.87 -73.20
N GLY A 512 -2.36 -6.67 -72.92
CA GLY A 512 -0.98 -6.25 -72.78
C GLY A 512 -0.66 -5.54 -71.46
N LYS A 513 -1.58 -5.47 -70.49
CA LYS A 513 -1.32 -4.80 -69.20
C LYS A 513 -0.34 -5.57 -68.35
N VAL A 514 0.52 -4.84 -67.64
CA VAL A 514 1.55 -5.40 -66.75
C VAL A 514 1.18 -5.11 -65.30
N TYR A 515 1.01 -6.17 -64.52
CA TYR A 515 0.67 -6.13 -63.10
C TYR A 515 1.86 -6.58 -62.25
N ARG A 516 2.14 -5.91 -61.14
CA ARG A 516 3.11 -6.41 -60.16
C ARG A 516 2.50 -7.58 -59.40
N THR A 517 3.35 -8.49 -58.93
CA THR A 517 2.91 -9.61 -58.09
C THR A 517 3.76 -9.69 -56.84
N THR A 518 3.16 -10.08 -55.72
CA THR A 518 3.85 -10.26 -54.44
C THR A 518 3.71 -11.70 -53.96
N GLY A 519 4.79 -12.25 -53.40
CA GLY A 519 4.84 -13.61 -52.87
C GLY A 519 4.64 -13.60 -51.37
N ILE A 520 3.49 -14.08 -50.89
CA ILE A 520 3.11 -14.06 -49.47
C ILE A 520 2.80 -15.49 -49.01
N GLY A 521 3.65 -16.03 -48.14
CA GLY A 521 3.57 -17.43 -47.73
C GLY A 521 3.64 -18.35 -48.95
N ASN A 522 2.63 -19.21 -49.12
CA ASN A 522 2.54 -20.12 -50.27
C ASN A 522 1.70 -19.57 -51.43
N GLN A 523 1.30 -18.30 -51.39
CA GLN A 523 0.47 -17.67 -52.41
C GLN A 523 1.22 -16.55 -53.13
N ARG A 524 0.89 -16.35 -54.40
CA ARG A 524 1.32 -15.22 -55.22
C ARG A 524 0.10 -14.38 -55.57
N TRP A 525 0.08 -13.15 -55.08
CA TRP A 525 -1.00 -12.21 -55.24
C TRP A 525 -0.66 -11.17 -56.29
N MET A 526 -1.65 -10.70 -57.05
CA MET A 526 -1.50 -9.41 -57.74
C MET A 526 -1.37 -8.29 -56.70
N ALA A 527 -0.41 -7.40 -56.89
CA ALA A 527 -0.21 -6.22 -56.04
C ALA A 527 -1.12 -5.05 -56.44
N GLN A 528 -1.72 -5.11 -57.63
CA GLN A 528 -2.77 -4.20 -58.07
C GLN A 528 -4.05 -4.97 -58.33
N ASN A 529 -5.18 -4.26 -58.32
CA ASN A 529 -6.44 -4.83 -58.73
C ASN A 529 -6.45 -5.03 -60.27
N LEU A 530 -7.20 -6.04 -60.73
CA LEU A 530 -7.40 -6.30 -62.14
C LEU A 530 -8.08 -5.12 -62.82
N ASP A 531 -7.62 -4.78 -64.02
CA ASP A 531 -8.13 -3.68 -64.82
C ASP A 531 -8.35 -4.12 -66.28
N PHE A 532 -8.99 -5.27 -66.47
CA PHE A 532 -9.37 -5.78 -67.78
C PHE A 532 -10.73 -5.22 -68.23
N GLY A 533 -10.74 -4.48 -69.34
CA GLY A 533 -11.93 -3.77 -69.85
C GLY A 533 -12.84 -4.60 -70.76
N ASP A 534 -13.93 -3.98 -71.24
CA ASP A 534 -14.88 -4.61 -72.16
C ASP A 534 -14.18 -5.05 -73.47
N SER A 535 -14.46 -6.28 -73.92
CA SER A 535 -13.83 -6.90 -75.08
C SER A 535 -14.82 -7.78 -75.82
N ALA A 536 -14.75 -7.79 -77.16
CA ALA A 536 -15.60 -8.64 -77.99
C ALA A 536 -15.41 -10.14 -77.70
N ALA A 537 -14.25 -10.54 -77.20
CA ALA A 537 -13.97 -11.91 -76.79
C ALA A 537 -14.63 -12.30 -75.45
N TYR A 538 -15.06 -11.31 -74.65
CA TYR A 538 -15.63 -11.49 -73.31
C TYR A 538 -16.98 -10.75 -73.19
N PRO A 539 -18.04 -11.25 -73.86
CA PRO A 539 -19.32 -10.55 -73.95
C PRO A 539 -20.02 -10.36 -72.59
N ASN A 540 -19.64 -11.13 -71.57
CA ASN A 540 -20.13 -11.01 -70.20
C ASN A 540 -19.64 -9.73 -69.48
N LEU A 541 -18.67 -8.99 -70.02
CA LEU A 541 -18.20 -7.73 -69.45
C LEU A 541 -19.11 -6.54 -69.79
N LYS A 542 -19.75 -6.57 -70.97
CA LYS A 542 -20.59 -5.49 -71.46
C LYS A 542 -21.76 -5.20 -70.51
N GLY A 543 -21.79 -4.00 -69.93
CA GLY A 543 -22.80 -3.56 -68.95
C GLY A 543 -22.63 -4.13 -67.53
N ASN A 544 -21.65 -4.99 -67.32
CA ASN A 544 -21.38 -5.68 -66.05
C ASN A 544 -20.12 -5.17 -65.32
N ILE A 545 -19.35 -4.29 -65.97
CA ILE A 545 -18.18 -3.61 -65.40
C ILE A 545 -18.44 -2.11 -65.18
N PHE A 546 -17.60 -1.48 -64.37
CA PHE A 546 -17.52 -0.03 -64.19
C PHE A 546 -16.05 0.37 -64.16
N SER A 547 -15.62 1.17 -65.13
CA SER A 547 -14.25 1.68 -65.22
C SER A 547 -14.17 3.03 -64.51
N THR A 548 -13.30 3.17 -63.53
CA THR A 548 -13.00 4.48 -62.92
C THR A 548 -12.07 5.30 -63.81
N ASN A 549 -11.34 4.65 -64.72
CA ASN A 549 -10.41 5.31 -65.65
C ASN A 549 -11.11 6.25 -66.67
N SER A 550 -12.43 6.18 -66.82
CA SER A 550 -13.19 7.05 -67.72
C SER A 550 -13.58 8.39 -67.08
N ASP A 551 -13.38 8.54 -65.77
CA ASP A 551 -13.63 9.78 -65.03
C ASP A 551 -12.31 10.29 -64.43
N PRO A 552 -11.84 11.50 -64.78
CA PRO A 552 -10.56 12.02 -64.29
C PRO A 552 -10.45 12.13 -62.77
N ILE A 553 -11.56 12.33 -62.05
CA ILE A 553 -11.58 12.41 -60.58
C ILE A 553 -11.45 11.00 -60.01
N LEU A 554 -12.27 10.07 -60.50
CA LEU A 554 -12.24 8.68 -60.03
C LEU A 554 -10.93 7.96 -60.38
N GLN A 555 -10.29 8.35 -61.49
CA GLN A 555 -8.98 7.83 -61.88
C GLN A 555 -7.86 8.24 -60.91
N LEU A 556 -7.93 9.44 -60.33
CA LEU A 556 -6.98 9.89 -59.31
C LEU A 556 -7.25 9.23 -57.96
N GLU A 557 -8.53 8.97 -57.66
CA GLU A 557 -8.96 8.39 -56.38
C GLU A 557 -8.72 6.88 -56.31
N SER A 558 -9.05 6.13 -57.38
CA SER A 558 -8.97 4.67 -57.42
C SER A 558 -8.96 4.16 -58.88
N PRO A 559 -7.82 4.14 -59.58
CA PRO A 559 -7.75 3.67 -60.96
C PRO A 559 -8.06 2.16 -61.06
N GLY A 560 -8.85 1.77 -62.06
CA GLY A 560 -9.14 0.38 -62.37
C GLY A 560 -10.56 0.09 -62.85
N THR A 561 -10.90 -1.20 -62.84
CA THR A 561 -12.20 -1.71 -63.25
C THR A 561 -12.87 -2.47 -62.10
N LEU A 562 -14.13 -2.19 -61.86
CA LEU A 562 -14.97 -2.90 -60.89
C LEU A 562 -15.92 -3.84 -61.65
N TYR A 563 -16.02 -5.07 -61.16
CA TYR A 563 -16.74 -6.15 -61.83
C TYR A 563 -17.93 -6.55 -60.98
N ASN A 564 -19.08 -6.87 -61.60
CA ASN A 564 -20.12 -7.61 -60.89
C ASN A 564 -19.81 -9.11 -60.85
N TRP A 565 -20.68 -9.88 -60.19
CA TRP A 565 -20.54 -11.34 -60.07
C TRP A 565 -20.34 -12.04 -61.42
N ASN A 566 -21.19 -11.74 -62.40
CA ASN A 566 -21.16 -12.39 -63.71
C ASN A 566 -19.87 -12.07 -64.49
N ALA A 567 -19.40 -10.82 -64.38
CA ALA A 567 -18.13 -10.42 -64.94
C ALA A 567 -16.96 -11.10 -64.22
N ALA A 568 -16.95 -11.12 -62.89
CA ALA A 568 -15.88 -11.71 -62.08
C ALA A 568 -15.74 -13.22 -62.29
N MET A 569 -16.86 -13.95 -62.28
CA MET A 569 -16.89 -15.40 -62.47
C MET A 569 -16.80 -15.83 -63.94
N ASN A 570 -16.81 -14.88 -64.87
CA ASN A 570 -16.82 -15.13 -66.31
C ASN A 570 -17.99 -16.04 -66.77
N VAL A 571 -19.20 -15.73 -66.31
CA VAL A 571 -20.43 -16.50 -66.62
C VAL A 571 -21.47 -15.64 -67.32
N ALA A 572 -22.39 -16.28 -68.04
CA ALA A 572 -23.47 -15.59 -68.74
C ALA A 572 -24.40 -14.83 -67.77
N THR A 573 -25.03 -13.75 -68.24
CA THR A 573 -25.75 -12.80 -67.36
C THR A 573 -26.96 -13.42 -66.63
N ASP A 574 -27.50 -14.52 -67.16
CA ASP A 574 -28.70 -15.19 -66.64
C ASP A 574 -28.39 -16.49 -65.87
N SER A 575 -27.12 -16.74 -65.51
CA SER A 575 -26.67 -18.02 -64.93
C SER A 575 -27.08 -18.26 -63.46
N GLY A 576 -27.71 -17.28 -62.81
CA GLY A 576 -28.02 -17.31 -61.38
C GLY A 576 -26.77 -17.23 -60.47
N TRP A 577 -26.99 -17.35 -59.15
CA TRP A 577 -25.96 -17.22 -58.10
C TRP A 577 -25.17 -18.48 -57.82
N ARG A 578 -24.75 -19.18 -58.87
CA ARG A 578 -24.04 -20.44 -58.72
C ARG A 578 -22.65 -20.30 -59.32
N ALA A 579 -21.63 -20.41 -58.47
CA ALA A 579 -20.25 -20.54 -58.94
C ALA A 579 -20.15 -21.73 -59.93
N PRO A 580 -19.35 -21.61 -61.01
CA PRO A 580 -19.19 -22.69 -61.99
C PRO A 580 -18.48 -23.92 -61.40
N SER A 581 -19.26 -24.91 -60.94
CA SER A 581 -18.87 -26.26 -60.45
C SER A 581 -17.86 -26.32 -59.28
N ASP A 582 -17.75 -27.50 -58.65
CA ASP A 582 -16.91 -27.84 -57.49
C ASP A 582 -15.38 -27.81 -57.76
N SER A 583 -14.91 -26.90 -58.61
CA SER A 583 -13.49 -26.58 -58.71
C SER A 583 -13.07 -25.80 -57.46
N GLU A 584 -12.07 -26.27 -56.71
CA GLU A 584 -11.51 -25.51 -55.58
C GLU A 584 -11.02 -24.11 -55.99
N LYS A 585 -10.73 -23.89 -57.28
CA LYS A 585 -10.20 -22.63 -57.83
C LYS A 585 -11.00 -22.19 -59.05
N VAL A 586 -11.68 -21.05 -58.94
CA VAL A 586 -12.48 -20.47 -60.05
C VAL A 586 -11.62 -19.47 -60.80
N HIS A 587 -11.12 -19.85 -61.98
CA HIS A 587 -10.32 -18.97 -62.85
C HIS A 587 -11.01 -17.61 -63.09
N GLY A 588 -12.30 -17.62 -63.41
CA GLY A 588 -13.09 -16.40 -63.61
C GLY A 588 -12.52 -15.52 -64.72
N ILE A 589 -12.50 -14.21 -64.48
CA ILE A 589 -11.93 -13.21 -65.41
C ILE A 589 -10.44 -12.93 -65.17
N CYS A 590 -9.79 -13.66 -64.27
CA CYS A 590 -8.36 -13.48 -64.02
C CYS A 590 -7.50 -13.89 -65.23
N PRO A 591 -6.25 -13.40 -65.34
CA PRO A 591 -5.33 -13.83 -66.39
C PRO A 591 -4.96 -15.31 -66.26
N GLU A 592 -4.48 -15.92 -67.35
CA GLU A 592 -4.11 -17.34 -67.40
C GLU A 592 -3.15 -17.71 -66.25
N GLY A 593 -3.44 -18.83 -65.57
CA GLY A 593 -2.68 -19.30 -64.41
C GLY A 593 -2.95 -18.54 -63.10
N TYR A 594 -3.89 -17.60 -63.08
CA TYR A 594 -4.43 -16.94 -61.88
C TYR A 594 -5.94 -17.18 -61.78
N HIS A 595 -6.50 -17.04 -60.57
CA HIS A 595 -7.93 -17.23 -60.31
C HIS A 595 -8.48 -16.19 -59.33
N ILE A 596 -9.81 -16.13 -59.24
CA ILE A 596 -10.51 -15.31 -58.25
C ILE A 596 -10.29 -15.94 -56.87
N PRO A 597 -9.83 -15.20 -55.86
CA PRO A 597 -9.54 -15.78 -54.55
C PRO A 597 -10.80 -16.31 -53.87
N SER A 598 -10.66 -17.41 -53.15
CA SER A 598 -11.62 -17.86 -52.13
C SER A 598 -11.41 -17.13 -50.80
N MET A 599 -12.39 -17.22 -49.90
CA MET A 599 -12.24 -16.80 -48.50
C MET A 599 -11.09 -17.54 -47.81
N ALA A 600 -10.92 -18.84 -48.06
CA ALA A 600 -9.85 -19.63 -47.47
C ALA A 600 -8.45 -19.12 -47.87
N GLU A 601 -8.31 -18.65 -49.11
CA GLU A 601 -7.07 -18.06 -49.60
C GLU A 601 -6.80 -16.69 -48.97
N TRP A 602 -7.83 -15.86 -48.82
CA TRP A 602 -7.73 -14.62 -48.05
C TRP A 602 -7.35 -14.88 -46.59
N ASP A 603 -7.94 -15.89 -45.95
CA ASP A 603 -7.65 -16.24 -44.56
C ASP A 603 -6.20 -16.74 -44.40
N THR A 604 -5.69 -17.49 -45.38
CA THR A 604 -4.27 -17.90 -45.44
C THR A 604 -3.34 -16.69 -45.48
N LEU A 605 -3.66 -15.68 -46.30
CA LEU A 605 -2.93 -14.41 -46.34
C LEU A 605 -2.95 -13.70 -44.98
N PHE A 606 -4.11 -13.62 -44.31
CA PHE A 606 -4.22 -12.94 -43.02
C PHE A 606 -3.46 -13.63 -41.90
N VAL A 607 -3.51 -14.96 -41.83
CA VAL A 607 -2.74 -15.72 -40.86
C VAL A 607 -1.24 -15.46 -41.04
N PHE A 608 -0.77 -15.41 -42.29
CA PHE A 608 0.61 -15.05 -42.58
C PHE A 608 0.93 -13.61 -42.14
N ALA A 609 0.10 -12.66 -42.52
CA ALA A 609 0.30 -11.24 -42.19
C ALA A 609 0.29 -11.00 -40.68
N GLN A 610 -0.66 -11.60 -39.96
CA GLN A 610 -0.77 -11.52 -38.51
C GLN A 610 0.50 -12.00 -37.81
N LYS A 611 1.09 -13.09 -38.31
CA LYS A 611 2.31 -13.69 -37.76
C LYS A 611 3.57 -12.86 -38.03
N TYR A 612 3.68 -12.23 -39.20
CA TYR A 612 4.93 -11.59 -39.64
C TYR A 612 4.88 -10.07 -39.77
N LYS A 613 3.76 -9.40 -39.46
CA LYS A 613 3.64 -7.93 -39.52
C LYS A 613 4.63 -7.23 -38.57
N VAL A 614 5.05 -6.04 -38.96
CA VAL A 614 5.70 -5.04 -38.09
C VAL A 614 4.69 -3.98 -37.66
N SER A 615 3.69 -3.73 -38.51
CA SER A 615 2.55 -2.88 -38.20
C SER A 615 1.72 -3.39 -37.03
N ASN A 616 1.04 -2.47 -36.36
CA ASN A 616 0.23 -2.79 -35.17
C ASN A 616 -1.01 -3.66 -35.51
N THR A 617 -1.50 -3.62 -36.74
CA THR A 617 -2.68 -4.37 -37.20
C THR A 617 -2.42 -5.08 -38.53
N VAL A 618 -3.19 -6.15 -38.81
CA VAL A 618 -3.11 -6.86 -40.10
C VAL A 618 -3.49 -5.93 -41.25
N GLY A 619 -4.55 -5.14 -41.09
CA GLY A 619 -5.00 -4.19 -42.09
C GLY A 619 -3.92 -3.20 -42.48
N ALA A 620 -3.26 -2.58 -41.50
CA ALA A 620 -2.16 -1.63 -41.74
C ALA A 620 -0.97 -2.27 -42.48
N SER A 621 -0.74 -3.57 -42.26
CA SER A 621 0.31 -4.34 -42.93
C SER A 621 0.02 -4.68 -44.40
N LEU A 622 -1.25 -4.60 -44.84
CA LEU A 622 -1.69 -4.97 -46.19
C LEU A 622 -2.15 -3.78 -47.05
N ARG A 623 -2.53 -2.66 -46.41
CA ARG A 623 -2.97 -1.44 -47.10
C ARG A 623 -1.81 -0.76 -47.81
N GLY A 624 -2.05 -0.39 -49.07
CA GLY A 624 -1.16 0.45 -49.85
C GLY A 624 -1.06 1.87 -49.28
N LYS A 625 0.00 2.58 -49.69
CA LYS A 625 0.30 3.95 -49.21
C LYS A 625 -0.52 5.04 -49.90
N SER A 626 -1.31 4.68 -50.91
CA SER A 626 -2.11 5.57 -51.77
C SER A 626 -3.57 5.13 -51.77
N HIS A 627 -4.47 6.00 -52.25
CA HIS A 627 -5.88 5.66 -52.47
C HIS A 627 -6.66 5.26 -51.20
N TRP A 628 -6.24 5.83 -50.06
CA TRP A 628 -6.99 5.84 -48.80
C TRP A 628 -7.01 7.28 -48.29
N ASN A 629 -8.19 7.79 -47.88
CA ASN A 629 -8.37 9.13 -47.31
C ASN A 629 -7.74 9.20 -45.92
N TYR A 630 -6.45 9.50 -45.93
CA TYR A 630 -5.55 9.45 -44.79
C TYR A 630 -5.51 10.80 -44.05
N ASP A 631 -5.50 10.75 -42.72
CA ASP A 631 -5.12 11.90 -41.90
C ASP A 631 -3.59 12.08 -41.97
N PRO A 632 -3.05 13.17 -42.56
CA PRO A 632 -1.62 13.41 -42.71
C PRO A 632 -0.81 13.31 -41.41
N PHE A 633 -1.46 13.44 -40.25
CA PHE A 633 -0.80 13.42 -38.94
C PHE A 633 -0.64 12.02 -38.32
N ASP A 634 -1.28 10.97 -38.87
CA ASP A 634 -1.33 9.65 -38.24
C ASP A 634 -0.39 8.60 -38.87
N LYS A 635 0.91 8.72 -38.59
CA LYS A 635 2.01 8.00 -39.29
C LYS A 635 1.97 6.45 -39.27
N ASN A 636 1.00 5.82 -38.61
CA ASN A 636 0.97 4.38 -38.35
C ASN A 636 -0.15 3.59 -39.08
N TYR A 637 -0.90 4.20 -40.00
CA TYR A 637 -2.10 3.55 -40.56
C TYR A 637 -1.88 2.67 -41.80
N ASN A 638 -0.91 3.01 -42.67
CA ASN A 638 -0.67 2.33 -43.95
C ASN A 638 0.83 2.11 -44.18
N ASN A 639 1.33 0.90 -43.91
CA ASN A 639 2.75 0.59 -44.01
C ASN A 639 3.10 -0.38 -45.13
N ASP A 640 2.11 -1.15 -45.60
CA ASP A 640 2.26 -2.16 -46.66
C ASP A 640 3.46 -3.10 -46.42
N ASP A 641 3.50 -3.72 -45.24
CA ASP A 641 4.62 -4.57 -44.77
C ASP A 641 4.97 -5.71 -45.76
N PHE A 642 4.03 -6.09 -46.63
CA PHE A 642 4.13 -7.23 -47.56
C PHE A 642 4.03 -6.85 -49.04
N ASN A 643 4.11 -5.55 -49.36
CA ASN A 643 3.93 -5.01 -50.71
C ASN A 643 2.69 -5.57 -51.44
N LEU A 644 1.62 -5.82 -50.69
CA LEU A 644 0.34 -6.19 -51.30
C LEU A 644 -0.26 -4.95 -51.95
N SER A 645 -0.06 -3.76 -51.41
CA SER A 645 -0.58 -2.51 -51.96
C SER A 645 -2.10 -2.55 -52.18
N LEU A 646 -2.86 -2.90 -51.13
CA LEU A 646 -4.31 -2.91 -51.21
C LEU A 646 -4.88 -1.48 -51.26
N ASP A 647 -5.66 -1.15 -52.28
CA ASP A 647 -6.25 0.18 -52.49
C ASP A 647 -7.71 0.26 -52.00
N GLY A 648 -8.09 1.42 -51.46
CA GLY A 648 -9.46 1.75 -51.03
C GLY A 648 -10.38 2.04 -52.22
N THR A 649 -10.73 1.00 -52.98
CA THR A 649 -11.39 1.16 -54.28
C THR A 649 -12.88 1.50 -54.27
N GLY A 650 -13.54 1.43 -53.12
CA GLY A 650 -14.98 1.63 -53.01
C GLY A 650 -15.79 0.52 -53.70
N VAL A 651 -17.04 0.82 -54.05
CA VAL A 651 -18.01 -0.15 -54.60
C VAL A 651 -19.01 0.54 -55.52
N VAL A 652 -19.52 -0.15 -56.53
CA VAL A 652 -20.71 0.30 -57.29
C VAL A 652 -21.94 -0.36 -56.71
N GLY A 653 -22.91 0.44 -56.29
CA GLY A 653 -24.17 -0.01 -55.71
C GLY A 653 -25.14 -0.61 -56.72
N LYS A 654 -26.27 -1.13 -56.20
CA LYS A 654 -27.36 -1.74 -57.00
C LYS A 654 -28.02 -0.78 -58.01
N ASP A 655 -27.94 0.51 -57.74
CA ASP A 655 -28.41 1.61 -58.57
C ASP A 655 -27.38 2.04 -59.63
N ASN A 656 -26.29 1.29 -59.77
CA ASN A 656 -25.18 1.55 -60.66
C ASN A 656 -24.44 2.87 -60.37
N ARG A 657 -24.53 3.36 -59.13
CA ARG A 657 -23.77 4.52 -58.67
C ARG A 657 -22.48 4.06 -58.01
N TYR A 658 -21.38 4.68 -58.39
CA TYR A 658 -20.11 4.53 -57.70
C TYR A 658 -20.20 5.22 -56.35
N SER A 659 -19.89 4.49 -55.28
CA SER A 659 -19.74 5.04 -53.94
C SER A 659 -18.26 5.05 -53.62
N ALA A 660 -17.65 6.21 -53.86
CA ALA A 660 -16.33 6.57 -53.34
C ALA A 660 -16.46 6.72 -51.81
N ASN A 661 -16.54 5.61 -51.08
CA ASN A 661 -16.32 5.68 -49.64
C ASN A 661 -14.81 5.57 -49.47
N GLU A 662 -14.14 6.72 -49.56
CA GLU A 662 -12.69 6.95 -49.74
C GLU A 662 -11.78 6.34 -48.66
N GLY A 663 -12.26 5.39 -47.88
CA GLY A 663 -11.48 4.64 -46.92
C GLY A 663 -11.92 3.18 -46.82
N ILE A 664 -12.46 2.59 -47.90
CA ILE A 664 -12.91 1.19 -47.92
C ILE A 664 -12.46 0.45 -49.19
N ALA A 665 -11.83 -0.70 -49.02
CA ALA A 665 -11.57 -1.65 -50.10
C ALA A 665 -12.67 -2.72 -50.14
N TYR A 666 -13.22 -3.01 -51.33
CA TYR A 666 -14.09 -4.18 -51.56
C TYR A 666 -13.45 -5.10 -52.59
N LEU A 667 -13.30 -6.37 -52.24
CA LEU A 667 -12.57 -7.36 -53.02
C LEU A 667 -13.41 -8.62 -53.21
N TRP A 668 -13.45 -9.10 -54.44
CA TRP A 668 -14.18 -10.32 -54.79
C TRP A 668 -13.67 -11.56 -54.05
N THR A 669 -14.62 -12.43 -53.71
CA THR A 669 -14.37 -13.84 -53.36
C THR A 669 -15.25 -14.78 -54.19
N THR A 670 -14.91 -16.07 -54.24
CA THR A 670 -15.67 -17.09 -55.00
C THR A 670 -16.93 -17.59 -54.27
N GLU A 671 -17.09 -17.26 -52.98
CA GLU A 671 -18.18 -17.75 -52.15
C GLU A 671 -19.53 -17.14 -52.54
N SER A 672 -20.46 -18.03 -52.90
CA SER A 672 -21.86 -17.71 -53.18
C SER A 672 -22.80 -18.79 -52.65
N ASP A 673 -24.03 -18.40 -52.35
CA ASP A 673 -25.14 -19.31 -52.10
C ASP A 673 -26.46 -18.71 -52.59
N THR A 674 -27.56 -19.40 -52.26
CA THR A 674 -28.92 -18.99 -52.65
C THR A 674 -29.33 -17.58 -52.21
N SER A 675 -28.66 -17.02 -51.20
CA SER A 675 -28.96 -15.70 -50.64
C SER A 675 -28.03 -14.60 -51.15
N GLY A 676 -26.97 -14.93 -51.89
CA GLY A 676 -26.07 -13.94 -52.48
C GLY A 676 -24.61 -14.40 -52.60
N PHE A 677 -23.73 -13.45 -52.85
CA PHE A 677 -22.29 -13.62 -53.02
C PHE A 677 -21.51 -12.77 -52.00
N SER A 678 -20.25 -13.10 -51.79
CA SER A 678 -19.41 -12.50 -50.76
C SER A 678 -18.31 -11.59 -51.32
N PHE A 679 -17.95 -10.57 -50.53
CA PHE A 679 -16.74 -9.79 -50.69
C PHE A 679 -15.94 -9.85 -49.39
N LYS A 680 -14.61 -9.74 -49.52
CA LYS A 680 -13.79 -9.18 -48.44
C LYS A 680 -13.89 -7.67 -48.50
N TYR A 681 -14.06 -7.02 -47.35
CA TYR A 681 -13.95 -5.58 -47.27
C TYR A 681 -13.13 -5.15 -46.06
N MET A 682 -12.54 -3.96 -46.14
CA MET A 682 -11.75 -3.39 -45.07
C MET A 682 -11.84 -1.88 -45.13
N THR A 683 -12.07 -1.25 -43.98
CA THR A 683 -11.96 0.20 -43.82
C THR A 683 -10.58 0.63 -43.31
N LEU A 684 -10.29 1.93 -43.36
CA LEU A 684 -9.11 2.53 -42.73
C LEU A 684 -8.97 2.20 -41.24
N LYS A 685 -10.09 2.13 -40.53
CA LYS A 685 -10.13 1.91 -39.08
C LYS A 685 -10.10 0.44 -38.71
N ASP A 686 -10.37 -0.44 -39.66
CA ASP A 686 -10.41 -1.87 -39.37
C ASP A 686 -9.00 -2.40 -39.14
N ALA A 687 -8.88 -3.21 -38.09
CA ALA A 687 -7.64 -3.91 -37.76
C ALA A 687 -7.39 -5.09 -38.71
N GLU A 688 -8.43 -5.64 -39.35
CA GLU A 688 -8.40 -6.82 -40.24
C GLU A 688 -9.48 -6.70 -41.34
N MET A 689 -9.42 -7.53 -42.38
CA MET A 689 -10.50 -7.57 -43.39
C MET A 689 -11.67 -8.43 -42.91
N THR A 690 -12.88 -8.02 -43.28
CA THR A 690 -14.13 -8.66 -42.87
C THR A 690 -14.93 -9.17 -44.07
N ASN A 691 -15.81 -10.15 -43.84
CA ASN A 691 -16.67 -10.71 -44.87
C ASN A 691 -17.98 -9.95 -44.92
N ILE A 692 -18.43 -9.56 -46.12
CA ILE A 692 -19.75 -8.99 -46.35
C ILE A 692 -20.46 -9.72 -47.48
N LYS A 693 -21.78 -9.85 -47.35
CA LYS A 693 -22.61 -10.55 -48.32
C LYS A 693 -23.60 -9.62 -49.00
N TYR A 694 -23.76 -9.78 -50.31
CA TYR A 694 -24.70 -9.02 -51.12
C TYR A 694 -25.59 -9.94 -51.93
N SER A 695 -26.85 -9.54 -52.10
CA SER A 695 -27.88 -10.30 -52.83
C SER A 695 -28.22 -9.74 -54.22
N SER A 696 -27.51 -8.71 -54.69
CA SER A 696 -27.83 -7.98 -55.93
C SER A 696 -26.74 -8.12 -57.00
N PRO A 697 -27.04 -8.58 -58.24
CA PRO A 697 -26.01 -8.92 -59.26
C PRO A 697 -25.42 -7.70 -59.92
N LYS A 698 -25.89 -6.52 -59.51
CA LYS A 698 -25.47 -5.24 -60.05
C LYS A 698 -24.33 -4.63 -59.26
N VAL A 699 -24.06 -5.13 -58.04
CA VAL A 699 -22.97 -4.63 -57.19
C VAL A 699 -21.64 -4.98 -57.84
N LYS A 700 -20.74 -3.99 -57.92
CA LYS A 700 -19.41 -4.18 -58.53
C LYS A 700 -18.30 -3.82 -57.55
N ALA A 701 -17.28 -4.66 -57.49
CA ALA A 701 -16.10 -4.45 -56.66
C ALA A 701 -14.82 -4.84 -57.43
N ALA A 702 -13.67 -4.53 -56.83
CA ALA A 702 -12.37 -4.80 -57.42
C ALA A 702 -12.06 -6.31 -57.32
N ILE A 703 -11.33 -6.80 -58.32
CA ILE A 703 -10.78 -8.17 -58.32
C ILE A 703 -9.30 -8.08 -58.05
N ARG A 704 -8.78 -8.96 -57.21
CA ARG A 704 -7.34 -9.15 -57.02
C ARG A 704 -7.02 -10.62 -57.15
N CYS A 705 -6.45 -11.01 -58.29
CA CYS A 705 -6.26 -12.41 -58.58
C CYS A 705 -5.09 -13.00 -57.77
N VAL A 706 -5.19 -14.29 -57.50
CA VAL A 706 -4.19 -15.07 -56.77
C VAL A 706 -3.77 -16.29 -57.60
N LYS A 707 -2.58 -16.80 -57.31
CA LYS A 707 -2.00 -18.02 -57.82
C LYS A 707 -1.29 -18.72 -56.68
N ASP A 708 -1.42 -20.02 -56.55
CA ASP A 708 -0.84 -20.82 -55.47
C ASP A 708 -0.30 -22.17 -55.98
#